data_AF-A0A8E6VSX0-F1
#
_entry.id   AF-A0A8E6VSX0-F1
#
_cell.length_a   1.000
_cell.length_b   1.000
_cell.length_c   1.000
_cell.angle_alpha   90.00
_cell.angle_beta   90.00
_cell.angle_gamma   90.00
#
_symmetry.space_group_name_H-M   'P 1'
#
loop_
_entity.id
_entity.type
_entity.pdbx_description
1 polymer ?
#
loop_
_entity_poly.entity_id
_entity_poly.type
_entity_poly.pdbx_seq_one_letter_code
_entity_poly.pdbx_strand_id
1 'polypeptide(L)'
;MAKKKSIISDRLGQMYYFGTESHELSRCLQECKQRLTRNGAKADNLPKGPEKRLHFLRTLPLKAKPVVSDWLRENLTFPEQNDPQIVLRDLLEAESNAEDIELCKPLWRTILGFYISSDCPEIITRFLNGEKIDLPQQGVSDSLTINVTDEDIEQCALISQGKEIPIPERTIPLFVGGLVDVLKGTHTADNRWRTKLSEHSLPLARKLGELIDQFEASNDIKAMDSTSIIQAPPVVSKEIDGTMDEVMFIGKVLALTASGAFFVTPISLLIDGNLRDLPEALVKDLYPHSGEAIGFENHFSKKFARGEMAIWKARYQPSDKPAQYVITDYLSRVYPVVALPHASDEPDAVREWLLTNYQPQNDTPVIFQLSDGVSLRLPGDLPDPKKYDFDMPLESYRQVPQTLLDSHALTVITELPQVSEKYDCAEASTWIKRLLKRTDSAKYFPQFSKGQLQNLTHFIAEHESDNEASYLRAVSHLEQIADMRSFLNDTTQQLLALPEVETQINIEKQEILARYEDEQHQIKQSITVLSEKKIQLENEIADQKKKLKKETDRINKALRQQENELEQRIKKTFEAASQAGVETLAQTALLRAIIKNETAQEQPVQQRITSEPVAESANSNFPLAETNALTRKHQLISAIEKQALATGLSESLLSSLIATASITPAVGLMGKQTKQAIASLANLLAGNVWGEVSVHSDHFSFSDLMNSPTLIRLSGDALTMTLGDFLTQQQEAGLASIVELRGFNRTPPETLLPELHECLFRTPYPTACSWTDRRQALRHLPIRHPMLFLLTFTTGKSTFPLQAPLAHQLPLFLAENIWSDERPFAQNTDITPSRITPELWQTMYVGNHQPEHQACAPWEALKAALLSLLPDEQAQAVARLAYGLGRSTTQDIATTIDALAPELGPYVQEMTTGESASVLEHLFQL
;
A
#
# COMPACT_ATOMS: atom_id res chain seq x y z
N MET A 1 0.25 -37.10 -53.09
CA MET A 1 -1.11 -37.53 -52.68
C MET A 1 -1.04 -38.32 -51.38
N ALA A 2 -1.44 -37.71 -50.26
CA ALA A 2 -1.74 -38.43 -49.02
C ALA A 2 -3.24 -38.27 -48.75
N LYS A 3 -3.96 -39.37 -48.50
CA LYS A 3 -5.40 -39.32 -48.24
C LYS A 3 -5.64 -38.64 -46.88
N LYS A 4 -6.33 -37.48 -46.87
CA LYS A 4 -6.99 -37.00 -45.64
C LYS A 4 -7.88 -38.14 -45.13
N LYS A 5 -7.55 -38.72 -43.98
CA LYS A 5 -8.48 -39.62 -43.28
C LYS A 5 -9.67 -38.76 -42.87
N SER A 6 -10.85 -39.10 -43.35
CA SER A 6 -12.10 -38.48 -42.91
C SER A 6 -12.26 -38.70 -41.41
N ILE A 7 -12.25 -37.62 -40.62
CA ILE A 7 -12.54 -37.68 -39.20
C ILE A 7 -14.05 -37.93 -39.05
N ILE A 8 -14.37 -39.22 -38.86
CA ILE A 8 -15.51 -39.78 -38.11
C ILE A 8 -16.91 -39.35 -38.58
N SER A 9 -17.52 -40.17 -39.45
CA SER A 9 -18.95 -40.06 -39.85
C SER A 9 -19.92 -40.76 -38.87
N ASP A 10 -19.64 -40.71 -37.57
CA ASP A 10 -20.22 -41.63 -36.57
C ASP A 10 -20.36 -40.96 -35.19
N ARG A 11 -21.10 -39.85 -35.18
CA ARG A 11 -21.33 -38.99 -34.00
C ARG A 11 -22.02 -39.74 -32.85
N LEU A 12 -23.00 -40.60 -33.16
CA LEU A 12 -23.63 -41.49 -32.16
C LEU A 12 -22.61 -42.42 -31.47
N GLY A 13 -21.60 -42.88 -32.21
CA GLY A 13 -20.49 -43.67 -31.67
C GLY A 13 -19.61 -42.89 -30.70
N GLN A 14 -19.28 -41.64 -31.03
CA GLN A 14 -18.50 -40.73 -30.19
C GLN A 14 -19.24 -40.39 -28.89
N MET A 15 -20.54 -40.08 -28.96
CA MET A 15 -21.38 -39.80 -27.79
C MET A 15 -21.34 -40.92 -26.76
N TYR A 16 -21.49 -42.19 -27.17
CA TYR A 16 -21.36 -43.31 -26.23
C TYR A 16 -19.92 -43.49 -25.72
N TYR A 17 -18.90 -43.17 -26.51
CA TYR A 17 -17.50 -43.41 -26.11
C TYR A 17 -16.92 -42.33 -25.18
N PHE A 18 -17.27 -41.06 -25.40
CA PHE A 18 -16.77 -39.92 -24.62
C PHE A 18 -17.78 -39.44 -23.56
N GLY A 19 -19.09 -39.62 -23.79
CA GLY A 19 -20.15 -39.27 -22.85
C GLY A 19 -20.45 -40.32 -21.79
N THR A 20 -19.77 -41.48 -21.81
CA THR A 20 -19.82 -42.46 -20.71
C THR A 20 -18.43 -43.00 -20.39
N GLU A 21 -18.24 -43.42 -19.14
CA GLU A 21 -17.04 -44.15 -18.78
C GLU A 21 -17.11 -45.63 -19.19
N SER A 22 -15.93 -46.22 -19.46
CA SER A 22 -15.83 -47.64 -19.82
C SER A 22 -16.40 -48.61 -18.77
N HIS A 23 -16.45 -48.18 -17.50
CA HIS A 23 -17.04 -48.95 -16.42
C HIS A 23 -18.59 -48.85 -16.41
N GLU A 24 -19.16 -47.67 -16.69
CA GLU A 24 -20.61 -47.44 -16.80
C GLU A 24 -21.24 -48.30 -17.90
N LEU A 25 -20.69 -48.31 -19.12
CA LEU A 25 -21.20 -49.17 -20.21
C LEU A 25 -21.08 -50.67 -19.91
N SER A 26 -20.03 -51.06 -19.18
CA SER A 26 -19.87 -52.46 -18.74
C SER A 26 -21.03 -52.87 -17.84
N ARG A 27 -21.36 -52.01 -16.87
CA ARG A 27 -22.40 -52.21 -15.88
C ARG A 27 -23.80 -52.18 -16.50
N CYS A 28 -24.09 -51.18 -17.32
CA CYS A 28 -25.33 -51.06 -18.10
C CYS A 28 -25.66 -52.36 -18.87
N LEU A 29 -24.71 -52.84 -19.68
CA LEU A 29 -24.92 -54.03 -20.50
C LEU A 29 -25.07 -55.30 -19.66
N GLN A 30 -24.46 -55.37 -18.48
CA GLN A 30 -24.57 -56.50 -17.56
C GLN A 30 -25.93 -56.53 -16.84
N GLU A 31 -26.39 -55.40 -16.31
CA GLU A 31 -27.67 -55.27 -15.60
C GLU A 31 -28.87 -55.34 -16.55
N CYS A 32 -28.78 -54.69 -17.73
CA CYS A 32 -29.84 -54.72 -18.73
C CYS A 32 -29.92 -56.04 -19.53
N LYS A 33 -28.96 -56.96 -19.40
CA LYS A 33 -28.81 -58.16 -20.26
C LYS A 33 -30.14 -58.90 -20.51
N GLN A 34 -30.88 -59.23 -19.44
CA GLN A 34 -32.15 -59.97 -19.55
C GLN A 34 -33.25 -59.14 -20.23
N ARG A 35 -33.35 -57.83 -19.92
CA ARG A 35 -34.29 -56.90 -20.57
C ARG A 35 -33.96 -56.71 -22.06
N LEU A 36 -32.67 -56.73 -22.43
CA LEU A 36 -32.19 -56.61 -23.81
C LEU A 36 -32.52 -57.88 -24.63
N THR A 37 -32.21 -59.08 -24.13
CA THR A 37 -32.60 -60.34 -24.81
C THR A 37 -34.12 -60.42 -24.99
N ARG A 38 -34.90 -60.08 -23.95
CA ARG A 38 -36.38 -60.07 -24.03
C ARG A 38 -36.95 -59.11 -25.07
N ASN A 39 -36.24 -58.01 -25.37
CA ASN A 39 -36.62 -57.04 -26.42
C ASN A 39 -35.95 -57.30 -27.78
N GLY A 40 -35.39 -58.51 -27.99
CA GLY A 40 -34.91 -58.99 -29.28
C GLY A 40 -33.45 -58.66 -29.62
N ALA A 41 -32.67 -58.12 -28.68
CA ALA A 41 -31.24 -57.95 -28.86
C ALA A 41 -30.49 -59.28 -28.69
N LYS A 42 -29.45 -59.54 -29.48
CA LYS A 42 -28.59 -60.73 -29.37
C LYS A 42 -27.60 -60.61 -28.20
N ALA A 43 -28.12 -60.48 -26.98
CA ALA A 43 -27.35 -60.13 -25.77
C ALA A 43 -26.83 -61.34 -24.96
N ASP A 44 -27.03 -62.58 -25.44
CA ASP A 44 -26.71 -63.81 -24.71
C ASP A 44 -25.22 -63.91 -24.32
N ASN A 45 -24.34 -63.41 -25.20
CA ASN A 45 -22.93 -63.19 -24.92
C ASN A 45 -22.62 -61.70 -25.07
N LEU A 46 -22.31 -61.03 -23.95
CA LEU A 46 -22.01 -59.60 -23.96
C LEU A 46 -20.64 -59.32 -24.62
N PRO A 47 -20.52 -58.26 -25.44
CA PRO A 47 -19.28 -57.92 -26.13
C PRO A 47 -18.16 -57.53 -25.16
N LYS A 48 -16.98 -58.13 -25.38
CA LYS A 48 -15.73 -57.82 -24.66
C LYS A 48 -14.90 -56.82 -25.46
N GLY A 49 -14.52 -55.71 -24.83
CA GLY A 49 -13.77 -54.60 -25.44
C GLY A 49 -14.66 -53.42 -25.87
N PRO A 50 -14.15 -52.17 -25.86
CA PRO A 50 -14.94 -50.95 -26.04
C PRO A 50 -15.59 -50.87 -27.43
N GLU A 51 -14.83 -51.06 -28.51
CA GLU A 51 -15.34 -51.00 -29.89
C GLU A 51 -16.51 -51.97 -30.14
N LYS A 52 -16.41 -53.19 -29.61
CA LYS A 52 -17.46 -54.21 -29.76
C LYS A 52 -18.73 -53.87 -28.97
N ARG A 53 -18.59 -53.14 -27.85
CA ARG A 53 -19.73 -52.61 -27.07
C ARG A 53 -20.41 -51.45 -27.79
N LEU A 54 -19.63 -50.49 -28.32
CA LEU A 54 -20.15 -49.40 -29.13
C LEU A 54 -20.89 -49.93 -30.38
N HIS A 55 -20.31 -50.89 -31.09
CA HIS A 55 -20.96 -51.51 -32.24
C HIS A 55 -22.29 -52.21 -31.86
N PHE A 56 -22.32 -52.90 -30.71
CA PHE A 56 -23.54 -53.52 -30.19
C PHE A 56 -24.62 -52.48 -29.86
N LEU A 57 -24.27 -51.39 -29.17
CA LEU A 57 -25.20 -50.31 -28.82
C LEU A 57 -25.83 -49.65 -30.06
N ARG A 58 -25.04 -49.41 -31.11
CA ARG A 58 -25.53 -48.87 -32.39
C ARG A 58 -26.48 -49.83 -33.11
N THR A 59 -26.24 -51.13 -33.01
CA THR A 59 -27.01 -52.18 -33.71
C THR A 59 -28.19 -52.74 -32.89
N LEU A 60 -28.51 -52.11 -31.74
CA LEU A 60 -29.67 -52.48 -30.94
C LEU A 60 -31.01 -52.30 -31.71
N PRO A 61 -31.92 -53.29 -31.65
CA PRO A 61 -33.29 -53.14 -32.14
C PRO A 61 -34.01 -51.95 -31.51
N LEU A 62 -34.93 -51.31 -32.25
CA LEU A 62 -35.68 -50.14 -31.77
C LEU A 62 -36.40 -50.38 -30.44
N LYS A 63 -36.90 -51.60 -30.18
CA LYS A 63 -37.54 -51.98 -28.91
C LYS A 63 -36.55 -52.18 -27.74
N ALA A 64 -35.27 -52.36 -28.03
CA ALA A 64 -34.22 -52.56 -27.04
C ALA A 64 -33.42 -51.28 -26.73
N LYS A 65 -33.49 -50.25 -27.59
CA LYS A 65 -32.84 -48.95 -27.33
C LYS A 65 -33.34 -48.26 -26.03
N PRO A 66 -34.65 -48.18 -25.74
CA PRO A 66 -35.14 -47.57 -24.50
C PRO A 66 -34.57 -48.23 -23.24
N VAL A 67 -34.38 -49.56 -23.26
CA VAL A 67 -33.81 -50.30 -22.11
C VAL A 67 -32.41 -49.79 -21.70
N VAL A 68 -31.64 -49.26 -22.65
CA VAL A 68 -30.34 -48.63 -22.37
C VAL A 68 -30.54 -47.19 -21.92
N SER A 69 -31.37 -46.41 -22.63
CA SER A 69 -31.64 -45.00 -22.27
C SER A 69 -32.25 -44.85 -20.88
N ASP A 70 -33.20 -45.72 -20.50
CA ASP A 70 -33.81 -45.78 -19.17
C ASP A 70 -32.74 -46.01 -18.10
N TRP A 71 -31.86 -47.01 -18.30
CA TRP A 71 -30.81 -47.33 -17.33
C TRP A 71 -29.81 -46.20 -17.19
N LEU A 72 -29.38 -45.58 -18.30
CA LEU A 72 -28.49 -44.43 -18.27
C LEU A 72 -29.14 -43.23 -17.55
N ARG A 73 -30.45 -43.02 -17.73
CA ARG A 73 -31.21 -41.96 -17.06
C ARG A 73 -31.36 -42.21 -15.54
N GLU A 74 -31.57 -43.46 -15.14
CA GLU A 74 -31.76 -43.85 -13.74
C GLU A 74 -30.45 -43.92 -12.93
N ASN A 75 -29.31 -44.21 -13.57
CA ASN A 75 -28.07 -44.55 -12.87
C ASN A 75 -26.93 -43.53 -13.04
N LEU A 76 -27.06 -42.54 -13.93
CA LEU A 76 -26.00 -41.57 -14.23
C LEU A 76 -26.40 -40.13 -13.90
N THR A 77 -25.42 -39.34 -13.47
CA THR A 77 -25.54 -37.89 -13.31
C THR A 77 -25.13 -37.16 -14.59
N PHE A 78 -25.84 -36.07 -14.87
CA PHE A 78 -25.64 -35.19 -16.02
C PHE A 78 -25.50 -33.73 -15.56
N PRO A 79 -24.70 -32.90 -16.26
CA PRO A 79 -24.62 -31.46 -15.98
C PRO A 79 -25.96 -30.75 -16.19
N GLU A 80 -26.07 -29.52 -15.67
CA GLU A 80 -27.23 -28.65 -15.90
C GLU A 80 -27.43 -28.36 -17.40
N GLN A 81 -28.69 -28.16 -17.80
CA GLN A 81 -29.08 -28.08 -19.21
C GLN A 81 -28.75 -26.71 -19.83
N ASN A 82 -27.52 -26.59 -20.35
CA ASN A 82 -27.10 -25.48 -21.22
C ASN A 82 -27.83 -25.53 -22.59
N ASP A 83 -27.87 -24.42 -23.32
CA ASP A 83 -28.50 -24.40 -24.66
C ASP A 83 -27.83 -25.44 -25.61
N PRO A 84 -28.58 -26.38 -26.20
CA PRO A 84 -28.02 -27.37 -27.13
C PRO A 84 -27.31 -26.75 -28.35
N GLN A 85 -27.62 -25.51 -28.74
CA GLN A 85 -26.88 -24.81 -29.80
C GLN A 85 -25.49 -24.34 -29.36
N ILE A 86 -25.34 -23.94 -28.09
CA ILE A 86 -24.07 -23.52 -27.50
C ILE A 86 -23.19 -24.76 -27.29
N VAL A 87 -23.73 -25.82 -26.66
CA VAL A 87 -22.98 -27.08 -26.44
C VAL A 87 -22.47 -27.70 -27.74
N LEU A 88 -23.22 -27.59 -28.85
CA LEU A 88 -22.77 -28.05 -30.17
C LEU A 88 -21.70 -27.13 -30.80
N ARG A 89 -21.76 -25.82 -30.54
CA ARG A 89 -20.75 -24.86 -31.00
C ARG A 89 -19.41 -25.11 -30.31
N ASP A 90 -19.43 -25.12 -28.98
CA ASP A 90 -18.25 -25.32 -28.14
C ASP A 90 -17.57 -26.66 -28.46
N LEU A 91 -18.35 -27.71 -28.74
CA LEU A 91 -17.82 -29.00 -29.17
C LEU A 91 -17.16 -28.94 -30.55
N LEU A 92 -17.75 -28.23 -31.52
CA LEU A 92 -17.17 -28.11 -32.87
C LEU A 92 -15.91 -27.23 -32.88
N GLU A 93 -15.84 -26.22 -32.01
CA GLU A 93 -14.64 -25.39 -31.79
C GLU A 93 -13.54 -26.18 -31.06
N ALA A 94 -13.88 -26.95 -30.02
CA ALA A 94 -12.93 -27.84 -29.35
C ALA A 94 -12.41 -28.95 -30.28
N GLU A 95 -13.25 -29.51 -31.16
CA GLU A 95 -12.82 -30.48 -32.18
C GLU A 95 -11.92 -29.87 -33.27
N SER A 96 -11.97 -28.56 -33.51
CA SER A 96 -11.12 -27.90 -34.53
C SER A 96 -9.74 -27.51 -33.98
N ASN A 97 -9.64 -27.22 -32.68
CA ASN A 97 -8.40 -26.79 -32.02
C ASN A 97 -7.48 -27.94 -31.55
N ALA A 98 -7.91 -29.19 -31.70
CA ALA A 98 -7.09 -30.41 -31.83
C ALA A 98 -6.05 -30.80 -30.73
N GLU A 99 -5.84 -30.02 -29.66
CA GLU A 99 -4.79 -30.32 -28.67
C GLU A 99 -5.21 -31.11 -27.43
N ASP A 100 -6.49 -31.17 -27.04
CA ASP A 100 -6.90 -31.99 -25.88
C ASP A 100 -8.28 -32.66 -25.98
N ILE A 101 -8.28 -34.00 -26.02
CA ILE A 101 -9.50 -34.83 -26.12
C ILE A 101 -10.23 -34.93 -24.77
N GLU A 102 -9.54 -34.67 -23.65
CA GLU A 102 -10.14 -34.63 -22.31
C GLU A 102 -11.24 -33.55 -22.21
N LEU A 103 -10.99 -32.36 -22.79
CA LEU A 103 -11.88 -31.20 -22.73
C LEU A 103 -13.25 -31.44 -23.40
N CYS A 104 -13.33 -32.35 -24.39
CA CYS A 104 -14.57 -32.67 -25.07
C CYS A 104 -15.49 -33.63 -24.27
N LYS A 105 -14.98 -34.35 -23.27
CA LYS A 105 -15.77 -35.37 -22.54
C LYS A 105 -17.00 -34.78 -21.80
N PRO A 106 -16.91 -33.64 -21.09
CA PRO A 106 -18.08 -33.03 -20.44
C PRO A 106 -19.15 -32.62 -21.46
N LEU A 107 -18.76 -32.06 -22.61
CA LEU A 107 -19.69 -31.69 -23.68
C LEU A 107 -20.41 -32.93 -24.26
N TRP A 108 -19.68 -34.02 -24.49
CA TRP A 108 -20.28 -35.31 -24.90
C TRP A 108 -21.18 -35.92 -23.82
N ARG A 109 -20.89 -35.71 -22.52
CA ARG A 109 -21.78 -36.12 -21.40
C ARG A 109 -23.10 -35.35 -21.45
N THR A 110 -23.05 -34.05 -21.69
CA THR A 110 -24.26 -33.20 -21.82
C THR A 110 -25.08 -33.59 -23.05
N ILE A 111 -24.44 -33.89 -24.20
CA ILE A 111 -25.11 -34.40 -25.40
C ILE A 111 -25.79 -35.75 -25.14
N LEU A 112 -25.16 -36.65 -24.38
CA LEU A 112 -25.81 -37.90 -23.96
C LEU A 112 -27.05 -37.64 -23.08
N GLY A 113 -26.97 -36.66 -22.16
CA GLY A 113 -28.09 -36.21 -21.34
C GLY A 113 -29.27 -35.73 -22.18
N PHE A 114 -29.02 -34.94 -23.23
CA PHE A 114 -30.06 -34.57 -24.21
C PHE A 114 -30.60 -35.77 -24.98
N TYR A 115 -29.74 -36.69 -25.42
CA TYR A 115 -30.16 -37.86 -26.20
C TYR A 115 -31.10 -38.79 -25.43
N ILE A 116 -30.91 -38.92 -24.11
CA ILE A 116 -31.74 -39.78 -23.25
C ILE A 116 -32.87 -39.04 -22.55
N SER A 117 -33.06 -37.73 -22.77
CA SER A 117 -34.17 -36.96 -22.20
C SER A 117 -35.53 -37.38 -22.80
N SER A 118 -36.64 -36.92 -22.22
CA SER A 118 -37.98 -37.20 -22.77
C SER A 118 -38.24 -36.40 -24.06
N ASP A 119 -37.73 -35.18 -24.13
CA ASP A 119 -37.83 -34.26 -25.27
C ASP A 119 -36.40 -33.95 -25.77
N CYS A 120 -35.85 -34.86 -26.57
CA CYS A 120 -34.52 -34.68 -27.15
C CYS A 120 -34.55 -33.61 -28.25
N PRO A 121 -33.76 -32.52 -28.17
CA PRO A 121 -33.77 -31.46 -29.16
C PRO A 121 -33.44 -31.97 -30.58
N GLU A 122 -34.22 -31.53 -31.58
CA GLU A 122 -34.06 -31.97 -32.97
C GLU A 122 -32.65 -31.70 -33.52
N ILE A 123 -32.02 -30.60 -33.08
CA ILE A 123 -30.64 -30.27 -33.46
C ILE A 123 -29.62 -31.32 -32.98
N ILE A 124 -29.83 -31.92 -31.80
CA ILE A 124 -28.96 -32.97 -31.24
C ILE A 124 -29.18 -34.29 -31.99
N THR A 125 -30.41 -34.65 -32.35
CA THR A 125 -30.66 -35.89 -33.10
C THR A 125 -30.07 -35.82 -34.52
N ARG A 126 -30.21 -34.68 -35.19
CA ARG A 126 -29.58 -34.42 -36.50
C ARG A 126 -28.04 -34.45 -36.41
N PHE A 127 -27.46 -33.91 -35.34
CA PHE A 127 -26.01 -33.97 -35.09
C PHE A 127 -25.52 -35.42 -34.96
N LEU A 128 -26.19 -36.21 -34.12
CA LEU A 128 -25.81 -37.60 -33.85
C LEU A 128 -25.98 -38.53 -35.07
N ASN A 129 -26.88 -38.17 -35.99
CA ASN A 129 -27.04 -38.81 -37.30
C ASN A 129 -25.97 -38.41 -38.32
N GLY A 130 -25.11 -37.42 -38.02
CA GLY A 130 -24.07 -36.92 -38.92
C GLY A 130 -24.57 -35.95 -39.99
N GLU A 131 -25.74 -35.34 -39.79
CA GLU A 131 -26.23 -34.28 -40.67
C GLU A 131 -25.43 -32.98 -40.47
N LYS A 132 -25.37 -32.14 -41.52
CA LYS A 132 -24.87 -30.78 -41.39
C LYS A 132 -25.88 -29.92 -40.61
N ILE A 133 -25.36 -29.12 -39.69
CA ILE A 133 -26.13 -28.19 -38.87
C ILE A 133 -25.57 -26.80 -39.08
N ASP A 134 -26.46 -25.87 -39.42
CA ASP A 134 -26.16 -24.45 -39.50
C ASP A 134 -26.54 -23.80 -38.17
N LEU A 135 -25.54 -23.48 -37.34
CA LEU A 135 -25.74 -22.78 -36.07
C LEU A 135 -25.79 -21.26 -36.31
N PRO A 136 -26.75 -20.52 -35.71
CA PRO A 136 -26.87 -19.08 -35.94
C PRO A 136 -25.66 -18.31 -35.39
N GLN A 137 -24.99 -17.59 -36.29
CA GLN A 137 -23.85 -16.73 -35.95
C GLN A 137 -24.33 -15.44 -35.29
N GLN A 138 -23.66 -15.04 -34.21
CA GLN A 138 -23.86 -13.74 -33.58
C GLN A 138 -23.07 -12.69 -34.36
N GLY A 139 -23.75 -11.65 -34.86
CA GLY A 139 -23.14 -10.35 -35.18
C GLY A 139 -22.01 -10.32 -36.22
N VAL A 140 -22.35 -10.45 -37.51
CA VAL A 140 -21.67 -9.84 -38.68
C VAL A 140 -20.13 -9.96 -38.76
N SER A 141 -19.65 -10.82 -39.66
CA SER A 141 -18.37 -10.59 -40.35
C SER A 141 -18.43 -11.11 -41.78
N ASP A 142 -18.23 -10.22 -42.77
CA ASP A 142 -17.96 -10.62 -44.14
C ASP A 142 -16.62 -11.35 -44.21
N SER A 143 -16.62 -12.58 -44.72
CA SER A 143 -15.42 -13.43 -44.77
C SER A 143 -14.56 -13.15 -46.01
N LEU A 144 -13.73 -12.11 -45.92
CA LEU A 144 -12.51 -11.98 -46.72
C LEU A 144 -11.32 -12.55 -45.91
N THR A 145 -11.31 -13.86 -45.70
CA THR A 145 -10.28 -14.53 -44.90
C THR A 145 -8.92 -14.47 -45.58
N ILE A 146 -8.04 -13.63 -45.03
CA ILE A 146 -6.60 -13.73 -45.26
C ILE A 146 -6.03 -14.60 -44.14
N ASN A 147 -5.42 -15.73 -44.49
CA ASN A 147 -4.65 -16.50 -43.53
C ASN A 147 -3.33 -15.76 -43.26
N VAL A 148 -3.31 -14.96 -42.21
CA VAL A 148 -2.08 -14.43 -41.62
C VAL A 148 -1.29 -15.63 -41.08
N THR A 149 -0.01 -15.73 -41.45
CA THR A 149 0.94 -16.67 -40.82
C THR A 149 2.00 -15.90 -40.07
N ASP A 150 2.73 -16.55 -39.17
CA ASP A 150 3.78 -15.92 -38.36
C ASP A 150 4.83 -15.21 -39.25
N GLU A 151 5.14 -15.77 -40.42
CA GLU A 151 6.04 -15.16 -41.39
C GLU A 151 5.46 -13.88 -42.04
N ASP A 152 4.13 -13.74 -42.18
CA ASP A 152 3.53 -12.47 -42.57
C ASP A 152 3.70 -11.41 -41.47
N ILE A 153 3.66 -11.81 -40.20
CA ILE A 153 3.82 -10.92 -39.03
C ILE A 153 5.29 -10.47 -38.91
N GLU A 154 6.25 -11.38 -39.00
CA GLU A 154 7.69 -11.06 -38.98
C GLU A 154 8.08 -10.10 -40.12
N GLN A 155 7.58 -10.35 -41.33
CA GLN A 155 7.78 -9.47 -42.48
C GLN A 155 7.19 -8.08 -42.23
N CYS A 156 5.96 -7.97 -41.70
CA CYS A 156 5.36 -6.68 -41.37
C CYS A 156 6.14 -5.91 -40.29
N ALA A 157 6.65 -6.61 -39.27
CA ALA A 157 7.46 -6.02 -38.21
C ALA A 157 8.83 -5.50 -38.70
N LEU A 158 9.42 -6.16 -39.70
CA LEU A 158 10.65 -5.69 -40.33
C LEU A 158 10.40 -4.48 -41.27
N ILE A 159 9.24 -4.44 -41.95
CA ILE A 159 8.81 -3.32 -42.79
C ILE A 159 8.54 -2.06 -41.96
N SER A 160 7.82 -2.19 -40.84
CA SER A 160 7.54 -1.04 -39.96
C SER A 160 8.80 -0.46 -39.30
N GLN A 161 9.83 -1.29 -39.07
CA GLN A 161 11.17 -0.86 -38.65
C GLN A 161 12.00 -0.19 -39.77
N GLY A 162 11.47 -0.08 -41.00
CA GLY A 162 12.13 0.62 -42.10
C GLY A 162 13.36 -0.09 -42.70
N LYS A 163 13.49 -1.41 -42.50
CA LYS A 163 14.56 -2.21 -43.13
C LYS A 163 14.19 -2.54 -44.58
N GLU A 164 15.16 -2.49 -45.50
CA GLU A 164 14.96 -2.98 -46.86
C GLU A 164 14.82 -4.52 -46.86
N ILE A 165 13.67 -5.03 -47.29
CA ILE A 165 13.40 -6.47 -47.42
C ILE A 165 13.17 -6.81 -48.89
N PRO A 166 13.62 -7.99 -49.38
CA PRO A 166 13.16 -8.53 -50.66
C PRO A 166 11.62 -8.58 -50.72
N ILE A 167 11.04 -7.93 -51.75
CA ILE A 167 9.59 -7.71 -51.85
C ILE A 167 8.81 -9.04 -51.78
N PRO A 168 8.00 -9.28 -50.71
CA PRO A 168 7.28 -10.54 -50.56
C PRO A 168 6.20 -10.74 -51.63
N GLU A 169 5.89 -11.98 -51.96
CA GLU A 169 4.74 -12.32 -52.82
C GLU A 169 3.41 -12.41 -52.05
N ARG A 170 3.43 -12.14 -50.73
CA ARG A 170 2.29 -12.32 -49.83
C ARG A 170 1.54 -11.00 -49.59
N THR A 171 0.21 -11.07 -49.60
CA THR A 171 -0.66 -9.88 -49.68
C THR A 171 -0.55 -8.91 -48.50
N ILE A 172 -0.38 -9.40 -47.26
CA ILE A 172 -0.37 -8.52 -46.07
C ILE A 172 0.93 -7.71 -45.97
N PRO A 173 2.14 -8.31 -46.08
CA PRO A 173 3.38 -7.53 -46.10
C PRO A 173 3.41 -6.48 -47.22
N LEU A 174 2.88 -6.80 -48.41
CA LEU A 174 2.74 -5.84 -49.50
C LEU A 174 1.83 -4.64 -49.13
N PHE A 175 0.71 -4.89 -48.46
CA PHE A 175 -0.22 -3.84 -48.03
C PHE A 175 0.38 -2.97 -46.92
N VAL A 176 1.05 -3.58 -45.93
CA VAL A 176 1.73 -2.83 -44.86
C VAL A 176 2.89 -2.00 -45.41
N GLY A 177 3.68 -2.53 -46.35
CA GLY A 177 4.73 -1.76 -47.04
C GLY A 177 4.17 -0.56 -47.81
N GLY A 178 3.06 -0.75 -48.54
CA GLY A 178 2.38 0.33 -49.23
C GLY A 178 1.89 1.45 -48.30
N LEU A 179 1.30 1.10 -47.15
CA LEU A 179 0.87 2.07 -46.13
C LEU A 179 2.06 2.80 -45.48
N VAL A 180 3.14 2.09 -45.14
CA VAL A 180 4.35 2.68 -44.55
C VAL A 180 5.02 3.67 -45.51
N ASP A 181 5.07 3.36 -46.81
CA ASP A 181 5.64 4.27 -47.80
C ASP A 181 4.76 5.51 -48.05
N VAL A 182 3.43 5.39 -47.97
CA VAL A 182 2.52 6.56 -47.98
C VAL A 182 2.72 7.43 -46.73
N LEU A 183 2.84 6.83 -45.54
CA LEU A 183 3.11 7.55 -44.29
C LEU A 183 4.50 8.23 -44.28
N LYS A 184 5.44 7.76 -45.10
CA LYS A 184 6.77 8.39 -45.32
C LYS A 184 6.78 9.46 -46.43
N GLY A 185 5.64 9.76 -47.05
CA GLY A 185 5.53 10.78 -48.09
C GLY A 185 5.97 10.33 -49.50
N THR A 186 5.99 9.02 -49.76
CA THR A 186 6.39 8.46 -51.06
C THR A 186 5.17 8.34 -51.99
N HIS A 187 4.98 9.33 -52.87
CA HIS A 187 3.79 9.44 -53.73
C HIS A 187 3.60 8.26 -54.71
N THR A 188 2.32 8.03 -55.07
CA THR A 188 1.81 6.99 -55.99
C THR A 188 2.73 6.47 -57.10
N ALA A 189 3.47 7.33 -57.81
CA ALA A 189 4.24 6.98 -59.00
C ALA A 189 5.46 6.08 -58.75
N ASP A 190 6.08 6.15 -57.57
CA ASP A 190 7.31 5.40 -57.23
C ASP A 190 7.10 4.26 -56.22
N ASN A 191 5.89 4.09 -55.69
CA ASN A 191 5.58 3.09 -54.67
C ASN A 191 5.52 1.66 -55.25
N ARG A 192 6.66 0.95 -55.19
CA ARG A 192 6.84 -0.42 -55.72
C ARG A 192 5.91 -1.47 -55.09
N TRP A 193 5.45 -1.26 -53.86
CA TRP A 193 4.54 -2.19 -53.16
C TRP A 193 3.13 -2.13 -53.76
N ARG A 194 2.65 -0.91 -53.98
CA ARG A 194 1.34 -0.62 -54.60
C ARG A 194 1.23 -1.23 -55.99
N THR A 195 2.23 -1.07 -56.85
CA THR A 195 2.22 -1.64 -58.22
C THR A 195 1.99 -3.16 -58.19
N LYS A 196 2.68 -3.87 -57.29
CA LYS A 196 2.50 -5.33 -57.13
C LYS A 196 1.12 -5.71 -56.60
N LEU A 197 0.50 -4.92 -55.72
CA LEU A 197 -0.87 -5.17 -55.24
C LEU A 197 -1.91 -5.02 -56.37
N SER A 198 -1.77 -3.98 -57.21
CA SER A 198 -2.64 -3.79 -58.37
C SER A 198 -2.51 -4.88 -59.43
N GLU A 199 -1.30 -5.40 -59.66
CA GLU A 199 -1.05 -6.49 -60.61
C GLU A 199 -1.41 -7.88 -60.07
N HIS A 200 -1.57 -8.02 -58.75
CA HIS A 200 -1.76 -9.31 -58.08
C HIS A 200 -3.01 -10.06 -58.58
N SER A 201 -2.99 -11.40 -58.52
CA SER A 201 -4.05 -12.27 -59.07
C SER A 201 -5.31 -12.35 -58.20
N LEU A 202 -5.19 -12.08 -56.89
CA LEU A 202 -6.31 -12.12 -55.95
C LEU A 202 -7.12 -10.81 -55.97
N PRO A 203 -8.46 -10.84 -56.07
CA PRO A 203 -9.31 -9.64 -56.01
C PRO A 203 -9.13 -8.82 -54.72
N LEU A 204 -8.85 -9.49 -53.61
CA LEU A 204 -8.61 -8.86 -52.31
C LEU A 204 -7.31 -8.05 -52.28
N ALA A 205 -6.25 -8.52 -52.97
CA ALA A 205 -4.99 -7.78 -53.06
C ALA A 205 -5.16 -6.46 -53.84
N ARG A 206 -5.99 -6.47 -54.89
CA ARG A 206 -6.33 -5.26 -55.65
C ARG A 206 -7.18 -4.29 -54.83
N LYS A 207 -8.18 -4.79 -54.10
CA LYS A 207 -8.93 -3.97 -53.12
C LYS A 207 -8.05 -3.37 -52.03
N LEU A 208 -7.02 -4.09 -51.59
CA LEU A 208 -6.03 -3.56 -50.64
C LEU A 208 -5.16 -2.46 -51.29
N GLY A 209 -4.79 -2.59 -52.57
CA GLY A 209 -4.21 -1.49 -53.35
C GLY A 209 -5.12 -0.27 -53.43
N GLU A 210 -6.39 -0.46 -53.81
CA GLU A 210 -7.42 0.59 -53.86
C GLU A 210 -7.67 1.24 -52.48
N LEU A 211 -7.51 0.49 -51.39
CA LEU A 211 -7.58 1.03 -50.02
C LEU A 211 -6.36 1.88 -49.67
N ILE A 212 -5.17 1.60 -50.20
CA ILE A 212 -4.02 2.51 -50.07
C ILE A 212 -4.28 3.78 -50.89
N ASP A 213 -4.90 3.69 -52.06
CA ASP A 213 -5.31 4.88 -52.86
C ASP A 213 -6.35 5.73 -52.12
N GLN A 214 -7.34 5.10 -51.49
CA GLN A 214 -8.30 5.80 -50.63
C GLN A 214 -7.64 6.38 -49.38
N PHE A 215 -6.64 5.72 -48.81
CA PHE A 215 -5.89 6.19 -47.63
C PHE A 215 -4.97 7.37 -47.98
N GLU A 216 -4.25 7.34 -49.11
CA GLU A 216 -3.46 8.46 -49.61
C GLU A 216 -4.38 9.63 -49.97
N ALA A 217 -5.48 9.42 -50.71
CA ALA A 217 -6.44 10.48 -50.99
C ALA A 217 -7.09 11.05 -49.70
N SER A 218 -7.36 10.23 -48.69
CA SER A 218 -7.89 10.68 -47.39
C SER A 218 -6.84 11.41 -46.55
N ASN A 219 -5.56 11.10 -46.73
CA ASN A 219 -4.45 11.80 -46.07
C ASN A 219 -4.07 13.07 -46.82
N ASP A 220 -4.15 13.13 -48.15
CA ASP A 220 -4.05 14.37 -48.92
C ASP A 220 -5.18 15.34 -48.54
N ILE A 221 -6.40 14.84 -48.30
CA ILE A 221 -7.54 15.63 -47.78
C ILE A 221 -7.36 16.03 -46.30
N LYS A 222 -6.43 15.41 -45.56
CA LYS A 222 -6.03 15.81 -44.19
C LYS A 222 -4.71 16.59 -44.13
N ALA A 223 -3.92 16.58 -45.19
CA ALA A 223 -2.68 17.32 -45.36
C ALA A 223 -2.89 18.63 -46.14
N MET A 224 -3.98 18.75 -46.89
CA MET A 224 -4.49 20.05 -47.35
C MET A 224 -5.25 20.73 -46.20
N ASP A 225 -4.79 21.94 -45.86
CA ASP A 225 -5.31 22.87 -44.86
C ASP A 225 -5.10 22.51 -43.37
N SER A 226 -3.91 22.00 -43.03
CA SER A 226 -3.30 22.35 -41.74
C SER A 226 -2.82 23.81 -41.76
N THR A 227 -3.57 24.69 -41.09
CA THR A 227 -3.38 26.16 -40.99
C THR A 227 -3.44 26.93 -42.33
N SER A 228 -4.63 27.43 -42.67
CA SER A 228 -4.79 28.48 -43.68
C SER A 228 -4.28 29.83 -43.16
N ILE A 229 -2.99 30.08 -43.34
CA ILE A 229 -2.39 31.41 -43.15
C ILE A 229 -2.84 32.28 -44.33
N ILE A 230 -3.75 33.23 -44.07
CA ILE A 230 -4.26 34.17 -45.06
C ILE A 230 -3.31 35.38 -45.10
N GLN A 231 -2.66 35.61 -46.23
CA GLN A 231 -1.87 36.81 -46.46
C GLN A 231 -2.81 38.01 -46.64
N ALA A 232 -2.72 39.01 -45.75
CA ALA A 232 -3.57 40.21 -45.87
C ALA A 232 -3.12 41.04 -47.07
N PRO A 233 -3.99 41.33 -48.06
CA PRO A 233 -3.61 42.20 -49.16
C PRO A 233 -3.37 43.63 -48.64
N PRO A 234 -2.37 44.35 -49.16
CA PRO A 234 -2.05 45.69 -48.71
C PRO A 234 -3.18 46.68 -49.03
N VAL A 235 -3.37 47.68 -48.16
CA VAL A 235 -4.35 48.75 -48.36
C VAL A 235 -4.03 49.53 -49.65
N VAL A 236 -5.01 49.65 -50.55
CA VAL A 236 -4.87 50.47 -51.76
C VAL A 236 -5.46 51.85 -51.50
N SER A 237 -4.75 52.92 -51.89
CA SER A 237 -5.16 54.33 -51.67
C SER A 237 -6.50 54.77 -52.31
N LYS A 238 -7.19 53.86 -53.01
CA LYS A 238 -8.54 54.05 -53.58
C LYS A 238 -9.65 53.41 -52.74
N GLU A 239 -9.31 52.51 -51.81
CA GLU A 239 -10.24 51.88 -50.87
C GLU A 239 -10.48 52.76 -49.63
N ILE A 240 -9.60 53.74 -49.40
CA ILE A 240 -9.73 54.80 -48.40
C ILE A 240 -10.58 55.93 -49.01
N ASP A 241 -11.90 55.85 -48.84
CA ASP A 241 -12.78 56.94 -49.25
C ASP A 241 -12.74 58.08 -48.20
N GLY A 242 -12.68 59.33 -48.66
CA GLY A 242 -12.46 60.53 -47.83
C GLY A 242 -13.63 60.91 -46.91
N THR A 243 -14.52 59.96 -46.64
CA THR A 243 -15.82 60.06 -45.97
C THR A 243 -15.99 59.04 -44.83
N MET A 244 -14.98 58.23 -44.53
CA MET A 244 -14.98 57.36 -43.35
C MET A 244 -14.85 58.17 -42.06
N ASP A 245 -15.98 58.65 -41.55
CA ASP A 245 -16.08 59.27 -40.22
C ASP A 245 -15.52 58.34 -39.11
N GLU A 246 -15.71 57.02 -39.27
CA GLU A 246 -15.27 55.98 -38.33
C GLU A 246 -14.43 54.91 -39.03
N VAL A 247 -13.28 54.58 -38.45
CA VAL A 247 -12.30 53.61 -38.98
C VAL A 247 -12.08 52.49 -37.95
N MET A 248 -12.10 51.24 -38.41
CA MET A 248 -11.72 50.06 -37.62
C MET A 248 -10.32 49.58 -38.02
N PHE A 249 -9.45 49.33 -37.04
CA PHE A 249 -8.05 48.97 -37.30
C PHE A 249 -7.47 48.08 -36.20
N ILE A 250 -6.53 47.20 -36.53
CA ILE A 250 -5.66 46.58 -35.53
C ILE A 250 -4.59 47.60 -35.16
N GLY A 251 -4.41 47.83 -33.87
CA GLY A 251 -3.43 48.78 -33.37
C GLY A 251 -2.77 48.36 -32.07
N LYS A 252 -1.53 48.82 -31.88
CA LYS A 252 -0.67 48.52 -30.73
C LYS A 252 -0.54 49.72 -29.81
N VAL A 253 -0.82 49.54 -28.52
CA VAL A 253 -0.69 50.60 -27.51
C VAL A 253 0.79 50.94 -27.30
N LEU A 254 1.21 52.16 -27.61
CA LEU A 254 2.63 52.54 -27.64
C LEU A 254 3.07 53.28 -26.36
N ALA A 255 2.20 54.13 -25.83
CA ALA A 255 2.44 54.88 -24.59
C ALA A 255 1.14 55.13 -23.80
N LEU A 256 1.23 55.10 -22.47
CA LEU A 256 0.20 55.56 -21.53
C LEU A 256 0.71 56.80 -20.78
N THR A 257 -0.16 57.78 -20.60
CA THR A 257 0.14 59.03 -19.88
C THR A 257 -0.42 58.98 -18.45
N ALA A 258 0.22 59.70 -17.52
CA ALA A 258 -0.28 59.82 -16.14
C ALA A 258 -1.66 60.50 -16.03
N SER A 259 -2.13 61.15 -17.10
CA SER A 259 -3.47 61.72 -17.25
C SER A 259 -4.55 60.72 -17.70
N GLY A 260 -4.21 59.43 -17.89
CA GLY A 260 -5.16 58.41 -18.35
C GLY A 260 -5.47 58.47 -19.85
N ALA A 261 -4.64 59.13 -20.66
CA ALA A 261 -4.71 59.07 -22.12
C ALA A 261 -3.67 58.07 -22.64
N PHE A 262 -4.02 57.30 -23.67
CA PHE A 262 -3.15 56.30 -24.30
C PHE A 262 -3.08 56.50 -25.82
N PHE A 263 -1.94 56.16 -26.41
CA PHE A 263 -1.69 56.29 -27.85
C PHE A 263 -1.57 54.90 -28.49
N VAL A 264 -2.19 54.74 -29.65
CA VAL A 264 -2.23 53.48 -30.40
C VAL A 264 -1.74 53.71 -31.82
N THR A 265 -0.72 52.95 -32.24
CA THR A 265 -0.24 52.94 -33.62
C THR A 265 -1.03 51.93 -34.45
N PRO A 266 -1.64 52.31 -35.58
CA PRO A 266 -2.30 51.40 -36.51
C PRO A 266 -1.30 50.48 -37.23
N ILE A 267 -1.68 49.22 -37.40
CA ILE A 267 -0.87 48.16 -38.03
C ILE A 267 -1.61 47.55 -39.24
N SER A 268 -2.94 47.44 -39.18
CA SER A 268 -3.78 47.00 -40.31
C SER A 268 -5.17 47.62 -40.22
N LEU A 269 -5.86 47.74 -41.36
CA LEU A 269 -7.25 48.22 -41.42
C LEU A 269 -8.23 47.04 -41.53
N LEU A 270 -9.43 47.19 -40.97
CA LEU A 270 -10.53 46.24 -41.11
C LEU A 270 -11.62 46.86 -42.01
N ILE A 271 -11.63 46.46 -43.28
CA ILE A 271 -12.55 46.98 -44.31
C ILE A 271 -13.49 45.85 -44.73
N ASP A 272 -14.80 46.06 -44.63
CA ASP A 272 -15.85 45.07 -44.94
C ASP A 272 -15.62 43.70 -44.24
N GLY A 273 -15.10 43.73 -43.02
CA GLY A 273 -14.77 42.54 -42.22
C GLY A 273 -13.46 41.83 -42.61
N ASN A 274 -12.72 42.32 -43.62
CA ASN A 274 -11.46 41.75 -44.07
C ASN A 274 -10.27 42.60 -43.60
N LEU A 275 -9.20 41.93 -43.15
CA LEU A 275 -7.96 42.60 -42.77
C LEU A 275 -7.14 43.00 -43.99
N ARG A 276 -6.65 44.25 -43.99
CA ARG A 276 -5.77 44.82 -45.01
C ARG A 276 -4.48 45.31 -44.35
N ASP A 277 -3.35 44.82 -44.83
CA ASP A 277 -2.04 45.19 -44.28
C ASP A 277 -1.73 46.67 -44.55
N LEU A 278 -1.23 47.39 -43.55
CA LEU A 278 -1.04 48.84 -43.62
C LEU A 278 0.44 49.22 -43.46
N PRO A 279 1.16 49.50 -44.57
CA PRO A 279 2.57 49.87 -44.52
C PRO A 279 2.81 51.18 -43.76
N GLU A 280 3.93 51.29 -43.01
CA GLU A 280 4.27 52.48 -42.21
C GLU A 280 4.24 53.80 -42.99
N ALA A 281 4.53 53.77 -44.29
CA ALA A 281 4.44 54.93 -45.17
C ALA A 281 3.00 55.45 -45.26
N LEU A 282 2.02 54.56 -45.42
CA LEU A 282 0.61 54.89 -45.54
C LEU A 282 -0.04 55.25 -44.20
N VAL A 283 0.49 54.74 -43.07
CA VAL A 283 0.04 55.11 -41.71
C VAL A 283 0.13 56.63 -41.50
N LYS A 284 1.21 57.28 -41.96
CA LYS A 284 1.43 58.73 -41.81
C LYS A 284 0.56 59.59 -42.73
N ASP A 285 0.12 59.02 -43.85
CA ASP A 285 -0.82 59.68 -44.77
C ASP A 285 -2.26 59.60 -44.25
N LEU A 286 -2.62 58.49 -43.59
CA LEU A 286 -3.93 58.28 -42.96
C LEU A 286 -4.10 58.96 -41.60
N TYR A 287 -3.07 58.94 -40.76
CA TYR A 287 -3.09 59.43 -39.38
C TYR A 287 -2.09 60.59 -39.26
N PRO A 288 -2.55 61.86 -39.34
CA PRO A 288 -1.65 63.02 -39.43
C PRO A 288 -0.67 63.15 -38.26
N HIS A 289 0.42 63.87 -38.52
CA HIS A 289 1.45 64.33 -37.58
C HIS A 289 2.27 63.26 -36.82
N SER A 290 1.65 62.31 -36.11
CA SER A 290 2.36 61.25 -35.37
C SER A 290 2.10 59.83 -35.85
N GLY A 291 1.10 59.59 -36.69
CA GLY A 291 0.74 58.23 -37.13
C GLY A 291 -0.02 57.42 -36.08
N GLU A 292 -0.71 58.08 -35.14
CA GLU A 292 -1.33 57.45 -33.96
C GLU A 292 -2.77 57.92 -33.75
N ALA A 293 -3.59 57.03 -33.16
CA ALA A 293 -4.89 57.36 -32.59
C ALA A 293 -4.78 57.53 -31.07
N ILE A 294 -5.60 58.41 -30.49
CA ILE A 294 -5.62 58.69 -29.05
C ILE A 294 -6.90 58.17 -28.37
N GLY A 295 -6.75 57.48 -27.26
CA GLY A 295 -7.84 57.05 -26.38
C GLY A 295 -7.71 57.62 -24.97
N PHE A 296 -8.80 57.59 -24.21
CA PHE A 296 -8.84 57.99 -22.80
C PHE A 296 -9.42 56.85 -21.97
N GLU A 297 -8.67 56.33 -20.99
CA GLU A 297 -9.05 55.16 -20.18
C GLU A 297 -10.41 55.35 -19.48
N ASN A 298 -10.75 56.59 -19.10
CA ASN A 298 -12.03 56.93 -18.46
C ASN A 298 -13.27 56.61 -19.32
N HIS A 299 -13.12 56.36 -20.62
CA HIS A 299 -14.22 55.97 -21.51
C HIS A 299 -14.37 54.45 -21.65
N PHE A 300 -13.48 53.65 -21.06
CA PHE A 300 -13.46 52.19 -21.17
C PHE A 300 -13.58 51.53 -19.79
N SER A 301 -14.27 50.40 -19.73
CA SER A 301 -14.35 49.57 -18.51
C SER A 301 -13.08 48.74 -18.26
N LYS A 302 -12.19 48.67 -19.25
CA LYS A 302 -10.94 47.90 -19.25
C LYS A 302 -9.74 48.86 -19.22
N LYS A 303 -8.71 48.52 -18.44
CA LYS A 303 -7.39 49.17 -18.50
C LYS A 303 -6.53 48.50 -19.58
N PHE A 304 -5.64 49.26 -20.21
CA PHE A 304 -4.82 48.79 -21.32
C PHE A 304 -3.34 48.73 -20.94
N ALA A 305 -2.64 47.68 -21.39
CA ALA A 305 -1.20 47.54 -21.16
C ALA A 305 -0.40 48.19 -22.30
N ARG A 306 0.79 48.73 -22.00
CA ARG A 306 1.73 49.17 -23.03
C ARG A 306 2.18 47.94 -23.82
N GLY A 307 2.00 47.97 -25.14
CA GLY A 307 2.27 46.85 -26.04
C GLY A 307 1.01 46.13 -26.51
N GLU A 308 -0.13 46.25 -25.81
CA GLU A 308 -1.34 45.50 -26.10
C GLU A 308 -1.85 45.72 -27.54
N MET A 309 -2.20 44.62 -28.21
CA MET A 309 -2.77 44.63 -29.55
C MET A 309 -4.27 44.29 -29.50
N ALA A 310 -5.06 45.08 -30.19
CA ALA A 310 -6.51 44.95 -30.22
C ALA A 310 -7.10 45.54 -31.51
N ILE A 311 -8.35 45.19 -31.81
CA ILE A 311 -9.16 45.85 -32.82
C ILE A 311 -9.83 47.06 -32.17
N TRP A 312 -9.50 48.23 -32.69
CA TRP A 312 -9.98 49.52 -32.21
C TRP A 312 -10.92 50.15 -33.23
N LYS A 313 -11.86 50.94 -32.73
CA LYS A 313 -12.67 51.85 -33.54
C LYS A 313 -12.30 53.28 -33.18
N ALA A 314 -11.92 54.08 -34.17
CA ALA A 314 -11.65 55.51 -33.98
C ALA A 314 -12.50 56.36 -34.91
N ARG A 315 -12.88 57.55 -34.43
CA ARG A 315 -13.58 58.57 -35.19
C ARG A 315 -12.63 59.73 -35.50
N TYR A 316 -12.70 60.28 -36.71
CA TYR A 316 -11.98 61.50 -37.04
C TYR A 316 -12.59 62.69 -36.28
N GLN A 317 -11.75 63.46 -35.59
CA GLN A 317 -12.15 64.67 -34.89
C GLN A 317 -11.17 65.81 -35.24
N PRO A 318 -11.57 66.78 -36.08
CA PRO A 318 -10.68 67.88 -36.48
C PRO A 318 -10.25 68.70 -35.27
N SER A 319 -8.94 68.89 -35.12
CA SER A 319 -8.29 69.43 -33.93
C SER A 319 -6.91 70.00 -34.28
N ASP A 320 -6.49 71.07 -33.61
CA ASP A 320 -5.14 71.66 -33.74
C ASP A 320 -4.02 70.78 -33.12
N LYS A 321 -4.39 69.64 -32.55
CA LYS A 321 -3.47 68.67 -31.92
C LYS A 321 -3.03 67.59 -32.92
N PRO A 322 -1.83 66.99 -32.74
CA PRO A 322 -1.28 66.02 -33.69
C PRO A 322 -2.16 64.78 -33.89
N ALA A 323 -2.72 64.21 -32.81
CA ALA A 323 -3.64 63.08 -32.90
C ALA A 323 -5.07 63.58 -33.22
N GLN A 324 -5.51 63.39 -34.47
CA GLN A 324 -6.83 63.79 -34.97
C GLN A 324 -7.84 62.62 -35.03
N TYR A 325 -7.41 61.39 -34.74
CA TYR A 325 -8.29 60.23 -34.60
C TYR A 325 -8.45 59.87 -33.12
N VAL A 326 -9.70 59.88 -32.64
CA VAL A 326 -10.03 59.57 -31.23
C VAL A 326 -10.70 58.20 -31.16
N ILE A 327 -10.17 57.31 -30.34
CA ILE A 327 -10.69 55.95 -30.14
C ILE A 327 -12.03 56.05 -29.40
N THR A 328 -13.10 55.51 -30.02
CA THR A 328 -14.45 55.47 -29.44
C THR A 328 -14.72 54.15 -28.76
N ASP A 329 -14.32 53.03 -29.37
CA ASP A 329 -14.65 51.68 -28.90
C ASP A 329 -13.44 50.73 -28.99
N TYR A 330 -13.41 49.77 -28.07
CA TYR A 330 -12.57 48.58 -28.11
C TYR A 330 -13.46 47.41 -28.54
N LEU A 331 -13.08 46.67 -29.58
CA LEU A 331 -13.90 45.59 -30.13
C LEU A 331 -13.44 44.22 -29.63
N SER A 332 -12.21 43.83 -29.94
CA SER A 332 -11.64 42.53 -29.53
C SER A 332 -10.13 42.60 -29.32
N ARG A 333 -9.57 41.60 -28.62
CA ARG A 333 -8.11 41.44 -28.44
C ARG A 333 -7.53 40.75 -29.68
N VAL A 334 -6.32 41.15 -30.07
CA VAL A 334 -5.56 40.51 -31.14
C VAL A 334 -4.32 39.88 -30.53
N TYR A 335 -4.05 38.63 -30.88
CA TYR A 335 -2.89 37.89 -30.39
C TYR A 335 -1.83 37.79 -31.50
N PRO A 336 -0.58 38.21 -31.25
CA PRO A 336 0.53 37.85 -32.13
C PRO A 336 0.84 36.36 -32.01
N VAL A 337 1.30 35.76 -33.09
CA VAL A 337 1.70 34.34 -33.15
C VAL A 337 3.22 34.23 -33.14
N VAL A 338 3.76 33.31 -32.33
CA VAL A 338 5.17 32.95 -32.27
C VAL A 338 5.31 31.46 -32.62
N ALA A 339 6.08 31.16 -33.67
CA ALA A 339 6.34 29.79 -34.10
C ALA A 339 7.40 29.11 -33.21
N LEU A 340 7.15 27.85 -32.86
CA LEU A 340 8.04 26.95 -32.15
C LEU A 340 8.54 25.86 -33.12
N PRO A 341 9.80 25.40 -32.97
CA PRO A 341 10.37 24.36 -33.82
C PRO A 341 9.96 22.93 -33.42
N HIS A 342 9.10 22.78 -32.41
CA HIS A 342 8.68 21.50 -31.82
C HIS A 342 7.23 21.19 -32.17
N ALA A 343 6.90 19.91 -32.34
CA ALA A 343 5.55 19.41 -32.60
C ALA A 343 4.81 19.08 -31.29
N SER A 344 3.51 18.80 -31.36
CA SER A 344 2.68 18.56 -30.16
C SER A 344 3.01 17.27 -29.41
N ASP A 345 3.71 16.32 -30.04
CA ASP A 345 4.23 15.11 -29.42
C ASP A 345 5.48 15.33 -28.54
N GLU A 346 6.10 16.52 -28.57
CA GLU A 346 7.29 16.88 -27.77
C GLU A 346 7.01 17.90 -26.61
N PRO A 347 6.09 17.63 -25.67
CA PRO A 347 5.66 18.62 -24.67
C PRO A 347 6.78 19.11 -23.73
N ASP A 348 7.78 18.28 -23.45
CA ASP A 348 8.94 18.68 -22.64
C ASP A 348 9.88 19.64 -23.38
N ALA A 349 10.09 19.44 -24.69
CA ALA A 349 10.88 20.35 -25.52
C ALA A 349 10.15 21.68 -25.73
N VAL A 350 8.82 21.64 -25.91
CA VAL A 350 7.95 22.82 -25.92
C VAL A 350 8.09 23.60 -24.61
N ARG A 351 7.99 22.94 -23.44
CA ARG A 351 8.16 23.58 -22.12
C ARG A 351 9.57 24.16 -21.95
N GLU A 352 10.62 23.42 -22.28
CA GLU A 352 12.00 23.89 -22.17
C GLU A 352 12.25 25.11 -23.05
N TRP A 353 11.72 25.12 -24.28
CA TRP A 353 11.83 26.24 -25.20
C TRP A 353 11.10 27.48 -24.67
N LEU A 354 9.87 27.32 -24.14
CA LEU A 354 9.09 28.40 -23.53
C LEU A 354 9.77 29.00 -22.28
N LEU A 355 10.47 28.17 -21.49
CA LEU A 355 11.21 28.63 -20.30
C LEU A 355 12.59 29.22 -20.63
N THR A 356 13.27 28.73 -21.66
CA THR A 356 14.69 29.05 -21.90
C THR A 356 14.86 30.09 -23.02
N ASN A 357 14.17 29.91 -24.14
CA ASN A 357 14.40 30.66 -25.37
C ASN A 357 13.43 31.83 -25.56
N TYR A 358 12.18 31.71 -25.09
CA TYR A 358 11.22 32.80 -25.19
C TYR A 358 11.55 33.95 -24.23
N GLN A 359 11.45 35.18 -24.75
CA GLN A 359 11.57 36.43 -23.97
C GLN A 359 10.32 37.27 -24.19
N PRO A 360 9.52 37.56 -23.14
CA PRO A 360 8.28 38.32 -23.29
C PRO A 360 8.56 39.76 -23.71
N GLN A 361 7.90 40.20 -24.79
CA GLN A 361 7.98 41.59 -25.25
C GLN A 361 6.79 42.39 -24.73
N ASN A 362 7.06 43.39 -23.88
CA ASN A 362 6.08 44.40 -23.44
C ASN A 362 4.75 43.83 -22.88
N ASP A 363 4.81 42.81 -22.03
CA ASP A 363 3.65 42.23 -21.32
C ASP A 363 2.42 41.88 -22.19
N THR A 364 2.60 41.60 -23.48
CA THR A 364 1.52 41.13 -24.36
C THR A 364 1.32 39.62 -24.26
N PRO A 365 0.07 39.11 -24.13
CA PRO A 365 -0.21 37.69 -24.33
C PRO A 365 0.03 37.31 -25.79
N VAL A 366 0.57 36.11 -26.00
CA VAL A 366 1.02 35.58 -27.29
C VAL A 366 0.45 34.18 -27.49
N ILE A 367 0.18 33.78 -28.73
CA ILE A 367 -0.16 32.41 -29.09
C ILE A 367 1.07 31.71 -29.66
N PHE A 368 1.36 30.52 -29.15
CA PHE A 368 2.52 29.72 -29.53
C PHE A 368 2.10 28.66 -30.55
N GLN A 369 2.59 28.74 -31.78
CA GLN A 369 2.28 27.79 -32.85
C GLN A 369 3.36 26.72 -32.94
N LEU A 370 2.97 25.46 -32.79
CA LEU A 370 3.82 24.28 -32.94
C LEU A 370 4.07 23.95 -34.41
N SER A 371 5.12 23.17 -34.69
CA SER A 371 5.54 22.84 -36.06
C SER A 371 4.56 21.95 -36.83
N ASP A 372 3.62 21.32 -36.13
CA ASP A 372 2.51 20.54 -36.68
C ASP A 372 1.22 21.38 -36.89
N GLY A 373 1.27 22.68 -36.62
CA GLY A 373 0.16 23.63 -36.78
C GLY A 373 -0.72 23.82 -35.54
N VAL A 374 -0.51 23.06 -34.46
CA VAL A 374 -1.29 23.24 -33.22
C VAL A 374 -0.93 24.58 -32.56
N SER A 375 -1.95 25.36 -32.18
CA SER A 375 -1.78 26.65 -31.51
C SER A 375 -2.05 26.52 -30.01
N LEU A 376 -1.12 26.98 -29.17
CA LEU A 376 -1.16 26.92 -27.71
C LEU A 376 -1.31 28.33 -27.09
N ARG A 377 -2.06 28.43 -26.00
CA ARG A 377 -2.25 29.65 -25.22
C ARG A 377 -2.11 29.41 -23.72
N LEU A 378 -1.47 30.35 -23.03
CA LEU A 378 -1.36 30.38 -21.58
C LEU A 378 -2.71 30.81 -20.96
N PRO A 379 -3.34 30.00 -20.08
CA PRO A 379 -4.54 30.39 -19.36
C PRO A 379 -4.40 31.73 -18.63
N GLY A 380 -5.43 32.56 -18.70
CA GLY A 380 -5.46 33.88 -18.04
C GLY A 380 -4.72 35.00 -18.77
N ASP A 381 -4.31 34.81 -20.04
CA ASP A 381 -3.56 35.78 -20.84
C ASP A 381 -2.25 36.26 -20.17
N LEU A 382 -1.53 35.32 -19.57
CA LEU A 382 -0.20 35.57 -19.02
C LEU A 382 0.82 35.81 -20.15
N PRO A 383 1.57 36.93 -20.14
CA PRO A 383 2.51 37.27 -21.21
C PRO A 383 3.88 36.57 -21.08
N ASP A 384 4.20 36.09 -19.87
CA ASP A 384 5.50 35.53 -19.50
C ASP A 384 5.34 34.08 -19.04
N PRO A 385 5.76 33.09 -19.86
CA PRO A 385 5.69 31.67 -19.50
C PRO A 385 6.41 31.34 -18.19
N LYS A 386 7.44 32.10 -17.79
CA LYS A 386 8.22 31.85 -16.55
C LYS A 386 7.42 32.10 -15.28
N LYS A 387 6.27 32.77 -15.38
CA LYS A 387 5.33 33.03 -14.27
C LYS A 387 4.13 32.08 -14.28
N TYR A 388 4.05 31.19 -15.27
CA TYR A 388 2.98 30.22 -15.39
C TYR A 388 3.33 28.92 -14.65
N ASP A 389 2.33 28.33 -14.00
CA ASP A 389 2.46 27.02 -13.38
C ASP A 389 2.14 25.93 -14.40
N PHE A 390 3.19 25.32 -14.94
CA PHE A 390 3.08 24.25 -15.93
C PHE A 390 2.49 22.94 -15.38
N ASP A 391 2.29 22.79 -14.06
CA ASP A 391 1.50 21.69 -13.50
C ASP A 391 0.00 21.75 -13.92
N MET A 392 -0.43 22.89 -14.50
CA MET A 392 -1.74 23.11 -15.10
C MET A 392 -1.65 23.10 -16.64
N PRO A 393 -2.59 22.44 -17.35
CA PRO A 393 -2.52 22.31 -18.80
C PRO A 393 -2.83 23.61 -19.54
N LEU A 394 -2.20 23.79 -20.71
CA LEU A 394 -2.39 24.89 -21.64
C LEU A 394 -3.69 24.72 -22.45
N GLU A 395 -4.22 25.83 -22.97
CA GLU A 395 -5.32 25.80 -23.93
C GLU A 395 -4.75 25.49 -25.33
N SER A 396 -5.25 24.44 -26.01
CA SER A 396 -4.83 24.11 -27.38
C SER A 396 -5.96 24.21 -28.39
N TYR A 397 -5.60 24.68 -29.59
CA TYR A 397 -6.48 24.87 -30.72
C TYR A 397 -5.86 24.23 -31.96
N ARG A 398 -6.56 23.24 -32.55
CA ARG A 398 -6.06 22.51 -33.74
C ARG A 398 -6.33 23.25 -35.06
N GLN A 399 -7.30 24.16 -35.08
CA GLN A 399 -7.70 24.92 -36.26
C GLN A 399 -8.00 26.37 -35.86
N VAL A 400 -7.08 27.29 -36.15
CA VAL A 400 -7.29 28.74 -35.95
C VAL A 400 -6.90 29.47 -37.22
N PRO A 401 -7.77 30.33 -37.80
CA PRO A 401 -7.39 31.15 -38.94
C PRO A 401 -6.34 32.17 -38.52
N GLN A 402 -5.24 32.24 -39.26
CA GLN A 402 -4.14 33.17 -39.01
C GLN A 402 -4.04 34.16 -40.15
N THR A 403 -3.74 35.41 -39.86
CA THR A 403 -3.51 36.44 -40.87
C THR A 403 -2.07 36.92 -40.82
N LEU A 404 -1.37 36.88 -41.96
CA LEU A 404 -0.01 37.41 -42.10
C LEU A 404 -0.06 38.87 -42.55
N LEU A 405 0.62 39.74 -41.81
CA LEU A 405 0.81 41.16 -42.08
C LEU A 405 2.27 41.41 -42.48
N ASP A 406 2.56 41.31 -43.78
CA ASP A 406 3.93 41.33 -44.32
C ASP A 406 4.70 42.60 -43.99
N SER A 407 4.05 43.77 -44.07
CA SER A 407 4.69 45.07 -43.83
C SER A 407 5.27 45.21 -42.42
N HIS A 408 4.78 44.42 -41.47
CA HIS A 408 5.20 44.40 -40.07
C HIS A 408 5.84 43.06 -39.66
N ALA A 409 6.04 42.14 -40.62
CA ALA A 409 6.51 40.77 -40.40
C ALA A 409 5.79 40.04 -39.24
N LEU A 410 4.47 40.20 -39.16
CA LEU A 410 3.68 39.78 -38.00
C LEU A 410 2.50 38.89 -38.41
N THR A 411 2.42 37.69 -37.84
CA THR A 411 1.22 36.85 -37.91
C THR A 411 0.32 37.12 -36.72
N VAL A 412 -0.98 37.31 -36.97
CA VAL A 412 -1.99 37.63 -35.94
C VAL A 412 -3.21 36.72 -35.99
N ILE A 413 -3.82 36.53 -34.82
CA ILE A 413 -5.12 35.88 -34.62
C ILE A 413 -6.08 36.91 -34.01
N THR A 414 -7.19 37.16 -34.68
CA THR A 414 -8.25 38.11 -34.26
C THR A 414 -9.39 37.45 -33.49
N GLU A 415 -9.68 36.18 -33.76
CA GLU A 415 -10.76 35.42 -33.14
C GLU A 415 -10.25 34.04 -32.72
N LEU A 416 -10.51 33.67 -31.47
CA LEU A 416 -10.19 32.36 -30.93
C LEU A 416 -11.44 31.47 -30.96
N PRO A 417 -11.38 30.26 -31.54
CA PRO A 417 -12.47 29.29 -31.45
C PRO A 417 -12.59 28.74 -30.02
N GLN A 418 -13.59 27.89 -29.78
CA GLN A 418 -13.66 27.14 -28.52
C GLN A 418 -12.41 26.26 -28.37
N VAL A 419 -11.88 26.18 -27.14
CA VAL A 419 -10.70 25.37 -26.80
C VAL A 419 -10.95 23.94 -27.25
N SER A 420 -10.08 23.42 -28.12
CA SER A 420 -10.26 22.08 -28.69
C SER A 420 -9.96 21.02 -27.64
N GLU A 421 -8.78 21.12 -27.02
CA GLU A 421 -8.25 20.16 -26.05
C GLU A 421 -7.40 20.91 -25.00
N LYS A 422 -7.01 20.20 -23.94
CA LYS A 422 -6.08 20.68 -22.91
C LYS A 422 -4.72 20.05 -23.16
N TYR A 423 -3.69 20.86 -23.34
CA TYR A 423 -2.35 20.40 -23.67
C TYR A 423 -1.44 20.38 -22.44
N ASP A 424 -0.99 19.20 -22.04
CA ASP A 424 -0.34 18.99 -20.74
C ASP A 424 1.20 19.01 -20.81
N CYS A 425 1.76 20.17 -20.48
CA CYS A 425 3.19 20.41 -20.39
C CYS A 425 3.81 20.13 -19.01
N ALA A 426 3.08 19.56 -18.04
CA ALA A 426 3.62 19.37 -16.69
C ALA A 426 4.87 18.47 -16.68
N GLU A 427 5.81 18.76 -15.78
CA GLU A 427 7.07 18.03 -15.68
C GLU A 427 6.82 16.55 -15.38
N ALA A 428 7.60 15.65 -15.98
CA ALA A 428 7.53 14.21 -15.70
C ALA A 428 7.56 13.91 -14.19
N SER A 429 8.32 14.67 -13.38
CA SER A 429 8.34 14.47 -11.92
C SER A 429 7.02 14.81 -11.23
N THR A 430 6.21 15.74 -11.75
CA THR A 430 4.86 16.02 -11.26
C THR A 430 3.94 14.85 -11.50
N TRP A 431 3.96 14.26 -12.70
CA TRP A 431 3.15 13.07 -13.01
C TRP A 431 3.63 11.83 -12.25
N ILE A 432 4.93 11.63 -12.09
CA ILE A 432 5.48 10.60 -11.20
C ILE A 432 4.98 10.82 -9.76
N LYS A 433 4.98 12.05 -9.22
CA LYS A 433 4.42 12.34 -7.88
C LYS A 433 2.91 12.12 -7.80
N ARG A 434 2.13 12.47 -8.83
CA ARG A 434 0.67 12.25 -8.87
C ARG A 434 0.32 10.77 -8.93
N LEU A 435 1.05 10.00 -9.74
CA LEU A 435 0.93 8.55 -9.83
C LEU A 435 1.32 7.93 -8.49
N LEU A 436 2.49 8.28 -7.93
CA LEU A 436 2.96 7.79 -6.64
C LEU A 436 1.97 8.06 -5.49
N LYS A 437 1.38 9.27 -5.43
CA LYS A 437 0.34 9.63 -4.46
C LYS A 437 -0.97 8.86 -4.64
N ARG A 438 -1.33 8.51 -5.88
CA ARG A 438 -2.48 7.62 -6.13
C ARG A 438 -2.18 6.16 -5.77
N THR A 439 -0.90 5.77 -5.82
CA THR A 439 -0.37 4.52 -5.26
C THR A 439 0.14 4.69 -3.82
N ASP A 440 -0.44 5.57 -2.98
CA ASP A 440 -0.01 5.80 -1.58
C ASP A 440 -0.20 4.57 -0.63
N SER A 441 -0.50 3.39 -1.19
CA SER A 441 -0.27 2.08 -0.55
C SER A 441 1.20 1.60 -0.64
N ALA A 442 2.07 2.22 -1.45
CA ALA A 442 3.45 1.81 -1.71
C ALA A 442 4.49 2.65 -0.93
N LYS A 443 4.82 2.21 0.30
CA LYS A 443 5.61 2.99 1.26
C LYS A 443 7.12 3.18 1.00
N TYR A 444 7.70 2.59 -0.05
CA TYR A 444 9.13 2.68 -0.36
C TYR A 444 9.35 2.80 -1.87
N PHE A 445 10.21 3.74 -2.28
CA PHE A 445 10.59 3.96 -3.66
C PHE A 445 11.50 2.80 -4.14
N PRO A 446 11.03 1.89 -5.02
CA PRO A 446 11.85 0.77 -5.45
C PRO A 446 12.90 1.24 -6.47
N GLN A 447 13.97 0.47 -6.62
CA GLN A 447 14.70 0.49 -7.89
C GLN A 447 13.75 -0.08 -8.94
N PHE A 448 13.23 0.77 -9.83
CA PHE A 448 12.32 0.32 -10.89
C PHE A 448 13.03 -0.70 -11.78
N SER A 449 12.64 -1.96 -11.66
CA SER A 449 13.02 -3.00 -12.62
C SER A 449 12.15 -2.87 -13.88
N LYS A 450 12.67 -3.24 -15.05
CA LYS A 450 11.93 -3.15 -16.32
C LYS A 450 10.57 -3.87 -16.31
N GLY A 451 10.45 -4.99 -15.59
CA GLY A 451 9.17 -5.69 -15.40
C GLY A 451 8.16 -4.91 -14.53
N GLN A 452 8.61 -4.12 -13.55
CA GLN A 452 7.70 -3.27 -12.75
C GLN A 452 7.21 -2.05 -13.54
N LEU A 453 8.03 -1.52 -14.44
CA LEU A 453 7.64 -0.43 -15.34
C LEU A 453 6.60 -0.91 -16.35
N GLN A 454 6.76 -2.10 -16.92
CA GLN A 454 5.76 -2.74 -17.81
C GLN A 454 4.41 -2.99 -17.11
N ASN A 455 4.41 -3.42 -15.84
CA ASN A 455 3.18 -3.58 -15.07
C ASN A 455 2.49 -2.23 -14.78
N LEU A 456 3.26 -1.16 -14.59
CA LEU A 456 2.76 0.21 -14.47
C LEU A 456 2.09 0.67 -15.76
N THR A 457 2.74 0.45 -16.91
CA THR A 457 2.18 0.72 -18.26
C THR A 457 0.83 0.02 -18.46
N HIS A 458 0.73 -1.27 -18.09
CA HIS A 458 -0.51 -2.03 -18.18
C HIS A 458 -1.62 -1.46 -17.29
N PHE A 459 -1.30 -1.14 -16.03
CA PHE A 459 -2.24 -0.58 -15.07
C PHE A 459 -2.82 0.77 -15.54
N ILE A 460 -1.96 1.65 -16.10
CA ILE A 460 -2.37 2.94 -16.67
C ILE A 460 -3.38 2.72 -17.81
N ALA A 461 -3.05 1.85 -18.78
CA ALA A 461 -3.89 1.56 -19.95
C ALA A 461 -5.25 0.94 -19.58
N GLU A 462 -5.33 0.17 -18.49
CA GLU A 462 -6.58 -0.42 -18.02
C GLU A 462 -7.48 0.55 -17.23
N HIS A 463 -6.92 1.59 -16.60
CA HIS A 463 -7.64 2.39 -15.58
C HIS A 463 -7.78 3.89 -15.88
N GLU A 464 -6.90 4.54 -16.68
CA GLU A 464 -6.98 5.99 -16.94
C GLU A 464 -6.63 6.38 -18.40
N SER A 465 -7.53 6.06 -19.34
CA SER A 465 -7.43 6.43 -20.76
C SER A 465 -7.18 7.92 -21.03
N ASP A 466 -7.81 8.79 -20.23
CA ASP A 466 -7.87 10.23 -20.52
C ASP A 466 -6.52 10.97 -20.30
N ASN A 467 -5.58 10.35 -19.57
CA ASN A 467 -4.24 10.90 -19.31
C ASN A 467 -3.11 9.93 -19.71
N GLU A 468 -3.43 8.88 -20.48
CA GLU A 468 -2.51 7.77 -20.80
C GLU A 468 -1.16 8.26 -21.33
N ALA A 469 -1.16 9.19 -22.30
CA ALA A 469 0.06 9.76 -22.89
C ALA A 469 0.98 10.44 -21.85
N SER A 470 0.42 11.18 -20.89
CA SER A 470 1.21 11.86 -19.84
C SER A 470 1.84 10.89 -18.86
N TYR A 471 1.17 9.77 -18.57
CA TYR A 471 1.74 8.72 -17.73
C TYR A 471 2.74 7.83 -18.47
N LEU A 472 2.52 7.51 -19.76
CA LEU A 472 3.49 6.79 -20.59
C LEU A 472 4.83 7.56 -20.69
N ARG A 473 4.76 8.89 -20.87
CA ARG A 473 5.91 9.80 -20.77
C ARG A 473 6.64 9.68 -19.41
N ALA A 474 5.89 9.68 -18.31
CA ALA A 474 6.44 9.52 -16.97
C ALA A 474 7.14 8.16 -16.76
N VAL A 475 6.58 7.08 -17.30
CA VAL A 475 7.20 5.73 -17.27
C VAL A 475 8.48 5.68 -18.10
N SER A 476 8.49 6.24 -19.31
CA SER A 476 9.70 6.28 -20.15
C SER A 476 10.86 7.05 -19.49
N HIS A 477 10.56 8.15 -18.79
CA HIS A 477 11.57 8.89 -18.03
C HIS A 477 12.10 8.07 -16.83
N LEU A 478 11.31 7.18 -16.24
CA LEU A 478 11.77 6.24 -15.21
C LEU A 478 12.65 5.12 -15.79
N GLU A 479 12.34 4.62 -16.99
CA GLU A 479 13.19 3.66 -17.72
C GLU A 479 14.58 4.24 -18.00
N GLN A 480 14.65 5.48 -18.48
CA GLN A 480 15.92 6.19 -18.73
C GLN A 480 16.76 6.35 -17.45
N ILE A 481 16.13 6.66 -16.32
CA ILE A 481 16.83 6.75 -15.02
C ILE A 481 17.33 5.37 -14.56
N ALA A 482 16.55 4.31 -14.78
CA ALA A 482 16.94 2.94 -14.44
C ALA A 482 18.16 2.48 -15.28
N ASP A 483 18.14 2.73 -16.59
CA ASP A 483 19.24 2.38 -17.51
C ASP A 483 20.51 3.25 -17.27
N MET A 484 20.36 4.50 -16.84
CA MET A 484 21.51 5.31 -16.41
C MET A 484 22.13 4.80 -15.10
N ARG A 485 21.33 4.25 -14.18
CA ARG A 485 21.83 3.65 -12.93
C ARG A 485 22.56 2.32 -13.16
N SER A 486 22.09 1.47 -14.07
CA SER A 486 22.82 0.23 -14.42
C SER A 486 24.16 0.58 -15.08
N PHE A 487 24.18 1.51 -16.04
CA PHE A 487 25.41 2.02 -16.65
C PHE A 487 26.41 2.57 -15.62
N LEU A 488 25.96 3.37 -14.65
CA LEU A 488 26.82 3.87 -13.56
C LEU A 488 27.36 2.74 -12.68
N ASN A 489 26.52 1.75 -12.34
CA ASN A 489 26.94 0.61 -11.52
C ASN A 489 27.99 -0.24 -12.26
N ASP A 490 27.77 -0.52 -13.54
CA ASP A 490 28.72 -1.23 -14.40
C ASP A 490 30.06 -0.48 -14.53
N THR A 491 30.01 0.85 -14.69
CA THR A 491 31.21 1.71 -14.70
C THR A 491 31.94 1.67 -13.35
N THR A 492 31.19 1.62 -12.24
CA THR A 492 31.77 1.52 -10.89
C THR A 492 32.42 0.16 -10.65
N GLN A 493 31.80 -0.93 -11.13
CA GLN A 493 32.40 -2.28 -11.10
C GLN A 493 33.67 -2.36 -11.96
N GLN A 494 33.68 -1.72 -13.14
CA GLN A 494 34.89 -1.63 -13.98
C GLN A 494 36.01 -0.84 -13.29
N LEU A 495 35.70 0.24 -12.57
CA LEU A 495 36.67 1.00 -11.75
C LEU A 495 37.21 0.18 -10.57
N LEU A 496 36.36 -0.59 -9.88
CA LEU A 496 36.77 -1.48 -8.78
C LEU A 496 37.60 -2.68 -9.26
N ALA A 497 37.40 -3.11 -10.52
CA ALA A 497 38.18 -4.16 -11.17
C ALA A 497 39.53 -3.68 -11.74
N LEU A 498 39.88 -2.39 -11.60
CA LEU A 498 41.21 -1.91 -11.95
C LEU A 498 42.25 -2.44 -10.94
N PRO A 499 43.35 -3.08 -11.38
CA PRO A 499 44.35 -3.66 -10.46
C PRO A 499 44.96 -2.65 -9.49
N GLU A 500 45.08 -1.39 -9.90
CA GLU A 500 45.61 -0.29 -9.08
C GLU A 500 44.63 0.10 -7.95
N VAL A 501 43.32 0.02 -8.20
CA VAL A 501 42.28 0.28 -7.20
C VAL A 501 42.14 -0.91 -6.26
N GLU A 502 42.10 -2.14 -6.79
CA GLU A 502 42.05 -3.37 -5.99
C GLU A 502 43.27 -3.51 -5.07
N THR A 503 44.48 -3.21 -5.56
CA THR A 503 45.70 -3.25 -4.72
C THR A 503 45.68 -2.18 -3.64
N GLN A 504 45.26 -0.94 -3.93
CA GLN A 504 45.15 0.11 -2.92
C GLN A 504 44.11 -0.22 -1.84
N ILE A 505 42.94 -0.74 -2.22
CA ILE A 505 41.91 -1.22 -1.28
C ILE A 505 42.44 -2.37 -0.42
N ASN A 506 43.20 -3.31 -0.99
CA ASN A 506 43.79 -4.40 -0.22
C ASN A 506 44.90 -3.94 0.74
N ILE A 507 45.66 -2.88 0.40
CA ILE A 507 46.63 -2.26 1.29
C ILE A 507 45.92 -1.60 2.50
N GLU A 508 44.92 -0.75 2.28
CA GLU A 508 44.15 -0.14 3.38
C GLU A 508 43.45 -1.20 4.23
N LYS A 509 42.89 -2.25 3.60
CA LYS A 509 42.27 -3.37 4.31
C LYS A 509 43.26 -4.13 5.19
N GLN A 510 44.50 -4.35 4.73
CA GLN A 510 45.55 -4.95 5.55
C GLN A 510 45.98 -4.03 6.70
N GLU A 511 46.05 -2.72 6.48
CA GLU A 511 46.39 -1.76 7.54
C GLU A 511 45.29 -1.70 8.62
N ILE A 512 44.01 -1.70 8.22
CA ILE A 512 42.87 -1.75 9.14
C ILE A 512 42.88 -3.06 9.94
N LEU A 513 43.13 -4.21 9.29
CA LEU A 513 43.22 -5.51 9.97
C LEU A 513 44.37 -5.54 10.97
N ALA A 514 45.55 -5.02 10.63
CA ALA A 514 46.69 -4.94 11.54
C ALA A 514 46.38 -4.08 12.78
N ARG A 515 45.72 -2.92 12.61
CA ARG A 515 45.26 -2.07 13.72
C ARG A 515 44.27 -2.82 14.63
N TYR A 516 43.33 -3.57 14.06
CA TYR A 516 42.40 -4.40 14.84
C TYR A 516 43.11 -5.54 15.61
N GLU A 517 44.15 -6.15 15.03
CA GLU A 517 44.95 -7.17 15.73
C GLU A 517 45.75 -6.57 16.90
N ASP A 518 46.35 -5.39 16.72
CA ASP A 518 47.04 -4.65 17.79
C ASP A 518 46.09 -4.23 18.91
N GLU A 519 44.90 -3.70 18.59
CA GLU A 519 43.85 -3.39 19.57
C GLU A 519 43.40 -4.64 20.35
N GLN A 520 43.20 -5.76 19.66
CA GLN A 520 42.88 -7.05 20.30
C GLN A 520 44.00 -7.54 21.23
N HIS A 521 45.27 -7.32 20.87
CA HIS A 521 46.40 -7.62 21.75
C HIS A 521 46.44 -6.70 22.97
N GLN A 522 46.18 -5.41 22.81
CA GLN A 522 46.14 -4.44 23.91
C GLN A 522 44.96 -4.69 24.87
N ILE A 523 43.80 -5.11 24.35
CA ILE A 523 42.64 -5.55 25.14
C ILE A 523 43.00 -6.83 25.93
N LYS A 524 43.64 -7.82 25.32
CA LYS A 524 44.07 -9.05 26.03
C LYS A 524 45.08 -8.76 27.15
N GLN A 525 46.02 -7.84 26.93
CA GLN A 525 46.99 -7.40 27.97
C GLN A 525 46.29 -6.65 29.12
N SER A 526 45.35 -5.75 28.82
CA SER A 526 44.62 -5.04 29.87
C SER A 526 43.67 -5.95 30.66
N ILE A 527 43.06 -6.96 30.02
CA ILE A 527 42.30 -8.02 30.71
C ILE A 527 43.19 -8.82 31.67
N THR A 528 44.43 -9.14 31.30
CA THR A 528 45.36 -9.87 32.19
C THR A 528 45.78 -9.01 33.39
N VAL A 529 46.14 -7.73 33.18
CA VAL A 529 46.43 -6.81 34.30
C VAL A 529 45.23 -6.60 35.22
N LEU A 530 44.01 -6.56 34.67
CA LEU A 530 42.78 -6.44 35.47
C LEU A 530 42.47 -7.73 36.24
N SER A 531 42.74 -8.91 35.69
CA SER A 531 42.53 -10.18 36.39
C SER A 531 43.52 -10.37 37.56
N GLU A 532 44.78 -9.97 37.40
CA GLU A 532 45.76 -9.93 38.50
C GLU A 532 45.34 -8.96 39.61
N LYS A 533 44.89 -7.75 39.27
CA LYS A 533 44.34 -6.79 40.25
C LYS A 533 43.10 -7.33 40.95
N LYS A 534 42.21 -8.03 40.25
CA LYS A 534 41.05 -8.70 40.86
C LYS A 534 41.48 -9.73 41.90
N ILE A 535 42.47 -10.58 41.58
CA ILE A 535 43.01 -11.58 42.52
C ILE A 535 43.65 -10.90 43.74
N GLN A 536 44.36 -9.79 43.57
CA GLN A 536 44.91 -9.01 44.69
C GLN A 536 43.80 -8.47 45.60
N LEU A 537 42.75 -7.86 45.04
CA LEU A 537 41.61 -7.33 45.78
C LEU A 537 40.80 -8.43 46.49
N GLU A 538 40.60 -9.59 45.86
CA GLU A 538 39.92 -10.73 46.48
C GLU A 538 40.70 -11.27 47.69
N ASN A 539 42.03 -11.33 47.62
CA ASN A 539 42.89 -11.69 48.74
C ASN A 539 42.83 -10.64 49.88
N GLU A 540 42.85 -9.34 49.56
CA GLU A 540 42.72 -8.27 50.55
C GLU A 540 41.34 -8.31 51.23
N ILE A 541 40.26 -8.52 50.48
CA ILE A 541 38.90 -8.72 51.03
C ILE A 541 38.85 -9.95 51.95
N ALA A 542 39.51 -11.05 51.57
CA ALA A 542 39.58 -12.26 52.41
C ALA A 542 40.30 -12.00 53.74
N ASP A 543 41.39 -11.22 53.72
CA ASP A 543 42.12 -10.86 54.94
C ASP A 543 41.39 -9.81 55.79
N GLN A 544 40.67 -8.86 55.18
CA GLN A 544 39.76 -7.96 55.91
C GLN A 544 38.62 -8.76 56.59
N LYS A 545 38.00 -9.71 55.89
CA LYS A 545 37.00 -10.63 56.49
C LYS A 545 37.57 -11.45 57.66
N LYS A 546 38.81 -11.94 57.57
CA LYS A 546 39.50 -12.61 58.69
C LYS A 546 39.78 -11.67 59.87
N LYS A 547 40.12 -10.40 59.63
CA LYS A 547 40.31 -9.38 60.68
C LYS A 547 39.00 -9.08 61.40
N LEU A 548 37.95 -8.75 60.63
CA LEU A 548 36.59 -8.53 61.14
C LEU A 548 36.09 -9.70 61.98
N LYS A 549 36.24 -10.95 61.51
CA LYS A 549 35.84 -12.14 62.27
C LYS A 549 36.59 -12.28 63.60
N LYS A 550 37.89 -12.02 63.64
CA LYS A 550 38.68 -12.01 64.89
C LYS A 550 38.25 -10.90 65.85
N GLU A 551 37.76 -9.79 65.33
CA GLU A 551 37.30 -8.65 66.13
C GLU A 551 35.89 -8.89 66.68
N THR A 552 34.96 -9.42 65.89
CA THR A 552 33.64 -9.87 66.39
C THR A 552 33.77 -11.00 67.40
N ASP A 553 34.70 -11.95 67.22
CA ASP A 553 35.00 -12.99 68.22
C ASP A 553 35.55 -12.42 69.54
N ARG A 554 36.25 -11.28 69.50
CA ARG A 554 36.71 -10.56 70.71
C ARG A 554 35.56 -9.81 71.38
N ILE A 555 34.76 -9.08 70.61
CA ILE A 555 33.59 -8.34 71.11
C ILE A 555 32.58 -9.31 71.76
N ASN A 556 32.29 -10.44 71.12
CA ASN A 556 31.39 -11.47 71.66
C ASN A 556 31.92 -12.11 72.95
N LYS A 557 33.25 -12.24 73.12
CA LYS A 557 33.86 -12.69 74.38
C LYS A 557 33.75 -11.64 75.47
N ALA A 558 33.96 -10.36 75.14
CA ALA A 558 33.81 -9.25 76.08
C ALA A 558 32.36 -9.07 76.54
N LEU A 559 31.39 -9.18 75.62
CA LEU A 559 29.95 -9.18 75.94
C LEU A 559 29.59 -10.29 76.93
N ARG A 560 30.01 -11.54 76.66
CA ARG A 560 29.78 -12.66 77.59
C ARG A 560 30.45 -12.47 78.95
N GLN A 561 31.59 -11.77 79.03
CA GLN A 561 32.18 -11.41 80.32
C GLN A 561 31.35 -10.36 81.05
N GLN A 562 30.86 -9.32 80.35
CA GLN A 562 29.97 -8.31 80.91
C GLN A 562 28.63 -8.89 81.36
N GLU A 563 28.04 -9.83 80.61
CA GLU A 563 26.81 -10.54 81.01
C GLU A 563 27.00 -11.31 82.33
N ASN A 564 28.09 -12.08 82.44
CA ASN A 564 28.42 -12.81 83.67
C ASN A 564 28.69 -11.87 84.87
N GLU A 565 29.38 -10.74 84.64
CA GLU A 565 29.59 -9.72 85.69
C GLU A 565 28.27 -9.02 86.10
N LEU A 566 27.38 -8.78 85.13
CA LEU A 566 26.06 -8.20 85.38
C LEU A 566 25.20 -9.17 86.18
N GLU A 567 25.16 -10.45 85.82
CA GLU A 567 24.43 -11.50 86.54
C GLU A 567 24.94 -11.66 87.98
N GLN A 568 26.26 -11.64 88.18
CA GLN A 568 26.86 -11.62 89.52
C GLN A 568 26.48 -10.37 90.31
N ARG A 569 26.47 -9.18 89.70
CA ARG A 569 26.01 -7.95 90.36
C ARG A 569 24.53 -8.02 90.71
N ILE A 570 23.67 -8.45 89.79
CA ILE A 570 22.23 -8.62 89.99
C ILE A 570 21.98 -9.55 91.19
N LYS A 571 22.64 -10.73 91.21
CA LYS A 571 22.52 -11.69 92.31
C LYS A 571 22.98 -11.09 93.65
N LYS A 572 24.11 -10.38 93.67
CA LYS A 572 24.64 -9.71 94.87
C LYS A 572 23.76 -8.56 95.35
N THR A 573 23.14 -7.79 94.44
CA THR A 573 22.15 -6.76 94.79
C THR A 573 20.83 -7.35 95.26
N PHE A 574 20.44 -8.52 94.74
CA PHE A 574 19.23 -9.25 95.16
C PHE A 574 19.41 -9.85 96.56
N GLU A 575 20.57 -10.42 96.87
CA GLU A 575 20.91 -10.90 98.22
C GLU A 575 20.95 -9.75 99.24
N ALA A 576 21.54 -8.60 98.88
CA ALA A 576 21.53 -7.39 99.72
C ALA A 576 20.12 -6.82 99.93
N ALA A 577 19.30 -6.75 98.87
CA ALA A 577 17.90 -6.31 98.96
C ALA A 577 17.03 -7.28 99.77
N SER A 578 17.30 -8.59 99.69
CA SER A 578 16.61 -9.61 100.49
C SER A 578 16.92 -9.48 101.98
N GLN A 579 18.12 -9.05 102.37
CA GLN A 579 18.46 -8.82 103.77
C GLN A 579 17.82 -7.50 104.29
N ALA A 580 17.88 -6.43 103.49
CA ALA A 580 17.25 -5.13 103.85
C ALA A 580 15.70 -5.17 103.87
N GLY A 581 15.09 -6.05 103.07
CA GLY A 581 13.64 -6.21 102.99
C GLY A 581 13.00 -6.79 104.26
N VAL A 582 13.73 -7.61 105.03
CA VAL A 582 13.20 -8.23 106.25
C VAL A 582 13.04 -7.20 107.38
N GLU A 583 13.96 -6.25 107.52
CA GLU A 583 13.85 -5.16 108.52
C GLU A 583 12.75 -4.15 108.18
N THR A 584 12.55 -3.84 106.89
CA THR A 584 11.52 -2.86 106.46
C THR A 584 10.11 -3.43 106.40
N LEU A 585 9.93 -4.74 106.21
CA LEU A 585 8.60 -5.38 106.21
C LEU A 585 7.91 -5.40 107.58
N ALA A 586 8.68 -5.36 108.69
CA ALA A 586 8.12 -5.27 110.03
C ALA A 586 7.44 -3.91 110.30
N GLN A 587 7.90 -2.82 109.67
CA GLN A 587 7.38 -1.47 109.90
C GLN A 587 6.28 -1.07 108.90
N THR A 588 6.29 -1.63 107.69
CA THR A 588 5.28 -1.32 106.65
C THR A 588 3.94 -2.02 106.83
N ALA A 589 3.88 -3.12 107.59
CA ALA A 589 2.64 -3.86 107.87
C ALA A 589 1.59 -3.04 108.65
N LEU A 590 2.01 -2.06 109.45
CA LEU A 590 1.14 -1.25 110.31
C LEU A 590 0.42 -0.12 109.54
N LEU A 591 1.00 0.36 108.44
CA LEU A 591 0.48 1.49 107.67
C LEU A 591 -0.54 1.09 106.58
N ARG A 592 -0.53 -0.16 106.12
CA ARG A 592 -1.37 -0.62 105.01
C ARG A 592 -2.81 -0.99 105.38
N ALA A 593 -3.19 -0.83 106.65
CA ALA A 593 -4.53 -1.12 107.15
C ALA A 593 -5.52 0.06 107.04
N ILE A 594 -5.04 1.28 106.74
CA ILE A 594 -5.83 2.52 106.92
C ILE A 594 -6.42 3.08 105.61
N ILE A 595 -5.85 2.77 104.44
CA ILE A 595 -6.26 3.39 103.17
C ILE A 595 -6.60 2.31 102.14
N LYS A 596 -7.89 1.96 102.10
CA LYS A 596 -8.53 1.10 101.09
C LYS A 596 -9.80 1.81 100.60
N ASN A 597 -10.19 1.55 99.34
CA ASN A 597 -11.37 2.06 98.62
C ASN A 597 -11.24 3.53 98.15
N GLU A 598 -11.72 3.99 96.99
CA GLU A 598 -12.39 3.44 95.77
C GLU A 598 -12.30 4.57 94.67
N THR A 599 -12.53 4.43 93.34
CA THR A 599 -12.95 3.35 92.40
C THR A 599 -12.51 3.73 90.95
N ALA A 600 -12.53 2.77 90.00
CA ALA A 600 -12.68 2.95 88.53
C ALA A 600 -11.53 3.67 87.72
N GLN A 601 -11.27 3.42 86.42
CA GLN A 601 -11.81 2.42 85.47
C GLN A 601 -10.82 2.10 84.32
N GLU A 602 -10.91 0.86 83.83
CA GLU A 602 -10.66 0.34 82.46
C GLU A 602 -9.33 0.46 81.66
N GLN A 603 -9.06 -0.68 81.02
CA GLN A 603 -8.00 -1.09 80.07
C GLN A 603 -8.62 -1.14 78.62
N PRO A 604 -7.95 -1.48 77.49
CA PRO A 604 -6.77 -2.38 77.39
C PRO A 604 -5.68 -2.15 76.30
N VAL A 605 -4.52 -2.73 76.59
CA VAL A 605 -3.56 -3.44 75.71
C VAL A 605 -3.27 -2.88 74.29
N GLN A 606 -2.03 -2.41 74.11
CA GLN A 606 -1.23 -2.69 72.91
C GLN A 606 0.16 -3.21 73.30
N GLN A 607 0.65 -4.23 72.59
CA GLN A 607 1.93 -4.89 72.86
C GLN A 607 3.03 -4.39 71.91
N ARG A 608 4.24 -4.22 72.49
CA ARG A 608 5.58 -4.30 71.90
C ARG A 608 5.71 -4.13 70.37
N ILE A 609 6.42 -3.09 69.97
CA ILE A 609 7.34 -3.15 68.82
C ILE A 609 8.76 -2.96 69.36
N THR A 610 9.51 -4.06 69.43
CA THR A 610 10.98 -4.04 69.54
C THR A 610 11.55 -4.34 68.16
N SER A 611 12.41 -3.45 67.68
CA SER A 611 13.12 -3.54 66.41
C SER A 611 14.11 -4.71 66.38
N GLU A 612 14.10 -5.49 65.30
CA GLU A 612 15.22 -6.34 64.86
C GLU A 612 15.18 -6.48 63.32
N PRO A 613 16.21 -7.04 62.66
CA PRO A 613 16.95 -6.29 61.65
C PRO A 613 16.46 -6.51 60.21
N VAL A 614 16.93 -5.64 59.31
CA VAL A 614 16.88 -5.90 57.86
C VAL A 614 17.77 -7.11 57.55
N ALA A 615 17.14 -8.28 57.49
CA ALA A 615 17.78 -9.48 57.01
C ALA A 615 18.10 -9.34 55.52
N GLU A 616 19.29 -9.74 55.11
CA GLU A 616 19.57 -10.10 53.72
C GLU A 616 18.71 -11.32 53.36
N SER A 617 17.51 -11.11 52.84
CA SER A 617 16.70 -12.16 52.21
C SER A 617 17.38 -12.50 50.87
N ALA A 618 18.17 -13.56 50.80
CA ALA A 618 17.74 -14.96 50.71
C ALA A 618 17.03 -15.23 49.37
N ASN A 619 17.53 -16.23 48.64
CA ASN A 619 17.00 -16.65 47.33
C ASN A 619 15.54 -17.16 47.48
N SER A 620 14.58 -16.25 47.42
CA SER A 620 13.16 -16.57 47.39
C SER A 620 12.76 -16.98 45.97
N ASN A 621 13.10 -18.22 45.60
CA ASN A 621 12.45 -18.86 44.45
C ASN A 621 10.94 -18.79 44.67
N PHE A 622 10.19 -18.30 43.68
CA PHE A 622 8.73 -18.36 43.74
C PHE A 622 8.30 -19.81 44.00
N PRO A 623 7.29 -20.06 44.87
CA PRO A 623 6.60 -21.33 44.87
C PRO A 623 5.83 -21.44 43.55
N LEU A 624 6.53 -21.96 42.53
CA LEU A 624 5.96 -22.28 41.23
C LEU A 624 4.83 -23.28 41.45
N ALA A 625 3.59 -22.83 41.25
CA ALA A 625 2.44 -23.72 41.24
C ALA A 625 2.61 -24.80 40.15
N GLU A 626 1.88 -25.91 40.25
CA GLU A 626 1.90 -26.92 39.20
C GLU A 626 1.30 -26.36 37.90
N THR A 627 2.17 -25.85 37.02
CA THR A 627 1.75 -25.21 35.75
C THR A 627 1.54 -26.25 34.65
N ASN A 628 0.39 -26.23 34.01
CA ASN A 628 0.14 -27.00 32.78
C ASN A 628 0.95 -26.41 31.61
N ALA A 629 1.81 -27.22 30.98
CA ALA A 629 2.58 -26.79 29.82
C ALA A 629 1.75 -26.88 28.52
N LEU A 630 1.45 -25.72 27.93
CA LEU A 630 0.76 -25.60 26.65
C LEU A 630 1.77 -25.80 25.51
N THR A 631 1.69 -26.97 24.87
CA THR A 631 2.64 -27.41 23.81
C THR A 631 2.02 -27.39 22.41
N ARG A 632 0.68 -27.33 22.31
CA ARG A 632 -0.05 -27.40 21.04
C ARG A 632 -1.16 -26.37 20.98
N LYS A 633 -1.41 -25.84 19.79
CA LYS A 633 -2.42 -24.80 19.49
C LYS A 633 -3.81 -25.10 20.05
N HIS A 634 -4.32 -26.33 19.93
CA HIS A 634 -5.62 -26.72 20.47
C HIS A 634 -5.68 -26.71 22.02
N GLN A 635 -4.53 -26.90 22.69
CA GLN A 635 -4.46 -26.80 24.15
C GLN A 635 -4.57 -25.33 24.58
N LEU A 636 -3.95 -24.43 23.82
CA LEU A 636 -4.05 -22.98 24.03
C LEU A 636 -5.50 -22.49 23.82
N ILE A 637 -6.14 -22.85 22.71
CA ILE A 637 -7.54 -22.48 22.45
C ILE A 637 -8.45 -22.99 23.58
N SER A 638 -8.36 -24.27 23.96
CA SER A 638 -9.16 -24.82 25.06
C SER A 638 -8.84 -24.22 26.43
N ALA A 639 -7.62 -23.71 26.65
CA ALA A 639 -7.27 -22.96 27.85
C ALA A 639 -7.90 -21.55 27.85
N ILE A 640 -7.90 -20.87 26.70
CA ILE A 640 -8.57 -19.57 26.51
C ILE A 640 -10.08 -19.70 26.76
N GLU A 641 -10.75 -20.67 26.13
CA GLU A 641 -12.17 -20.97 26.34
C GLU A 641 -12.52 -21.16 27.82
N LYS A 642 -11.71 -21.95 28.55
CA LYS A 642 -11.91 -22.19 29.98
C LYS A 642 -11.69 -20.93 30.82
N GLN A 643 -10.64 -20.15 30.53
CA GLN A 643 -10.34 -18.91 31.24
C GLN A 643 -11.43 -17.85 31.00
N ALA A 644 -11.92 -17.73 29.77
CA ALA A 644 -13.07 -16.90 29.41
C ALA A 644 -14.32 -17.32 30.21
N LEU A 645 -14.67 -18.61 30.19
CA LEU A 645 -15.83 -19.15 30.93
C LEU A 645 -15.76 -18.93 32.45
N ALA A 646 -14.59 -19.01 33.06
CA ALA A 646 -14.43 -18.80 34.51
C ALA A 646 -14.46 -17.31 34.90
N THR A 647 -13.96 -16.43 34.04
CA THR A 647 -13.85 -14.99 34.34
C THR A 647 -14.97 -14.13 33.76
N GLY A 648 -15.73 -14.65 32.80
CA GLY A 648 -16.74 -13.89 32.06
C GLY A 648 -16.14 -12.90 31.05
N LEU A 649 -14.86 -13.05 30.71
CA LEU A 649 -14.20 -12.28 29.65
C LEU A 649 -14.48 -12.89 28.27
N SER A 650 -14.37 -12.06 27.24
CA SER A 650 -14.40 -12.46 25.84
C SER A 650 -13.27 -13.44 25.46
N GLU A 651 -13.60 -14.48 24.68
CA GLU A 651 -12.62 -15.41 24.08
C GLU A 651 -11.78 -14.68 23.03
N SER A 652 -12.40 -13.76 22.29
CA SER A 652 -11.82 -12.91 21.26
C SER A 652 -10.83 -11.89 21.85
N LEU A 653 -11.14 -11.25 22.98
CA LEU A 653 -10.22 -10.35 23.70
C LEU A 653 -8.95 -11.08 24.14
N LEU A 654 -9.10 -12.23 24.83
CA LEU A 654 -7.95 -13.00 25.32
C LEU A 654 -7.09 -13.51 24.16
N SER A 655 -7.71 -14.04 23.11
CA SER A 655 -7.02 -14.45 21.87
C SER A 655 -6.27 -13.29 21.24
N SER A 656 -6.87 -12.09 21.22
CA SER A 656 -6.28 -10.91 20.60
C SER A 656 -5.07 -10.37 21.36
N LEU A 657 -5.12 -10.36 22.70
CA LEU A 657 -3.99 -9.97 23.53
C LEU A 657 -2.82 -10.96 23.37
N ILE A 658 -3.09 -12.27 23.28
CA ILE A 658 -2.07 -13.30 23.05
C ILE A 658 -1.46 -13.20 21.64
N ALA A 659 -2.28 -13.01 20.60
CA ALA A 659 -1.79 -12.80 19.24
C ALA A 659 -0.93 -11.53 19.13
N THR A 660 -1.38 -10.42 19.72
CA THR A 660 -0.65 -9.14 19.70
C THR A 660 0.71 -9.24 20.39
N ALA A 661 0.77 -9.94 21.54
CA ALA A 661 2.01 -10.17 22.28
C ALA A 661 3.09 -10.90 21.46
N SER A 662 2.71 -11.66 20.42
CA SER A 662 3.67 -12.29 19.51
C SER A 662 4.34 -11.30 18.54
N ILE A 663 3.75 -10.12 18.32
CA ILE A 663 4.20 -9.11 17.35
C ILE A 663 4.85 -7.91 18.04
N THR A 664 4.33 -7.51 19.20
CA THR A 664 4.84 -6.40 20.00
C THR A 664 4.85 -6.76 21.49
N PRO A 665 5.91 -6.42 22.23
CA PRO A 665 5.95 -6.64 23.67
C PRO A 665 5.16 -5.58 24.43
N ALA A 666 4.69 -4.50 23.78
CA ALA A 666 3.92 -3.42 24.39
C ALA A 666 2.51 -3.35 23.78
N VAL A 667 1.48 -3.38 24.64
CA VAL A 667 0.06 -3.37 24.26
C VAL A 667 -0.72 -2.45 25.21
N GLY A 668 -1.54 -1.56 24.67
CA GLY A 668 -2.40 -0.69 25.48
C GLY A 668 -3.72 -1.35 25.85
N LEU A 669 -4.12 -1.22 27.11
CA LEU A 669 -5.35 -1.75 27.68
C LEU A 669 -6.15 -0.66 28.40
N MET A 670 -7.45 -0.65 28.12
CA MET A 670 -8.42 0.32 28.61
C MET A 670 -9.72 -0.39 29.05
N GLY A 671 -10.57 0.29 29.80
CA GLY A 671 -11.86 -0.26 30.26
C GLY A 671 -11.81 -1.01 31.61
N LYS A 672 -13.00 -1.25 32.16
CA LYS A 672 -13.24 -1.60 33.56
C LYS A 672 -12.67 -2.96 33.99
N GLN A 673 -12.49 -3.91 33.08
CA GLN A 673 -12.01 -5.27 33.40
C GLN A 673 -10.50 -5.46 33.15
N THR A 674 -9.75 -4.39 32.87
CA THR A 674 -8.29 -4.45 32.62
C THR A 674 -7.55 -5.32 33.63
N LYS A 675 -7.87 -5.21 34.94
CA LYS A 675 -7.29 -6.06 36.00
C LYS A 675 -7.56 -7.54 35.85
N GLN A 676 -8.78 -7.89 35.46
CA GLN A 676 -9.20 -9.27 35.27
C GLN A 676 -8.56 -9.86 34.01
N ALA A 677 -8.42 -9.06 32.94
CA ALA A 677 -7.70 -9.44 31.73
C ALA A 677 -6.20 -9.72 32.01
N ILE A 678 -5.52 -8.83 32.76
CA ILE A 678 -4.11 -9.03 33.17
C ILE A 678 -3.95 -10.32 33.98
N ALA A 679 -4.80 -10.54 34.99
CA ALA A 679 -4.76 -11.75 35.81
C ALA A 679 -5.05 -13.02 34.98
N SER A 680 -6.01 -12.99 34.06
CA SER A 680 -6.29 -14.09 33.13
C SER A 680 -5.12 -14.42 32.21
N LEU A 681 -4.45 -13.41 31.66
CA LEU A 681 -3.23 -13.63 30.86
C LEU A 681 -2.09 -14.20 31.71
N ALA A 682 -1.93 -13.73 32.95
CA ALA A 682 -0.93 -14.26 33.88
C ALA A 682 -1.20 -15.74 34.19
N ASN A 683 -2.47 -16.11 34.41
CA ASN A 683 -2.87 -17.49 34.63
C ASN A 683 -2.67 -18.39 33.40
N LEU A 684 -2.81 -17.85 32.18
CA LEU A 684 -2.62 -18.59 30.92
C LEU A 684 -1.15 -18.77 30.51
N LEU A 685 -0.32 -17.74 30.69
CA LEU A 685 1.03 -17.68 30.10
C LEU A 685 2.17 -17.74 31.14
N ALA A 686 1.96 -17.17 32.32
CA ALA A 686 2.99 -16.81 33.29
C ALA A 686 2.85 -17.53 34.64
N GLY A 687 2.16 -18.67 34.69
CA GLY A 687 2.00 -19.45 35.93
C GLY A 687 1.25 -18.72 37.05
N ASN A 688 0.34 -17.81 36.69
CA ASN A 688 -0.40 -16.90 37.59
C ASN A 688 0.47 -15.90 38.37
N VAL A 689 1.55 -15.42 37.76
CA VAL A 689 2.41 -14.36 38.31
C VAL A 689 2.45 -13.16 37.36
N TRP A 690 2.26 -11.94 37.89
CA TRP A 690 2.53 -10.70 37.15
C TRP A 690 3.10 -9.60 38.06
N GLY A 691 3.85 -8.68 37.46
CA GLY A 691 4.36 -7.48 38.12
C GLY A 691 3.45 -6.27 37.86
N GLU A 692 3.24 -5.44 38.87
CA GLU A 692 2.59 -4.13 38.74
C GLU A 692 3.62 -3.02 39.01
N VAL A 693 3.87 -2.16 38.03
CA VAL A 693 4.78 -1.01 38.11
C VAL A 693 3.99 0.28 37.93
N SER A 694 4.17 1.24 38.81
CA SER A 694 3.62 2.59 38.62
C SER A 694 4.62 3.46 37.88
N VAL A 695 4.19 4.07 36.78
CA VAL A 695 5.02 5.02 36.03
C VAL A 695 4.87 6.41 36.66
N HIS A 696 6.00 7.05 36.88
CA HIS A 696 6.13 8.36 37.52
C HIS A 696 6.94 9.28 36.60
N SER A 697 6.74 10.59 36.73
CA SER A 697 7.31 11.62 35.86
C SER A 697 8.84 11.74 35.89
N ASP A 698 9.52 11.01 36.77
CA ASP A 698 10.98 10.90 36.91
C ASP A 698 11.57 9.67 36.18
N HIS A 699 10.75 8.80 35.60
CA HIS A 699 11.20 7.65 34.81
C HIS A 699 11.52 8.08 33.36
N PHE A 700 12.70 8.65 33.12
CA PHE A 700 13.10 9.15 31.80
C PHE A 700 13.82 8.12 30.91
N SER A 701 14.20 6.96 31.45
CA SER A 701 14.87 5.88 30.71
C SER A 701 14.37 4.49 31.11
N PHE A 702 14.59 3.50 30.25
CA PHE A 702 14.39 2.08 30.58
C PHE A 702 15.20 1.64 31.80
N SER A 703 16.37 2.25 32.08
CA SER A 703 17.11 1.96 33.32
C SER A 703 16.36 2.42 34.58
N ASP A 704 15.65 3.54 34.54
CA ASP A 704 14.81 4.00 35.66
C ASP A 704 13.61 3.07 35.85
N LEU A 705 13.00 2.64 34.74
CA LEU A 705 11.91 1.67 34.74
C LEU A 705 12.34 0.30 35.30
N MET A 706 13.50 -0.21 34.87
CA MET A 706 14.06 -1.49 35.35
C MET A 706 14.43 -1.44 36.84
N ASN A 707 14.85 -0.28 37.34
CA ASN A 707 15.11 -0.04 38.76
C ASN A 707 13.83 0.28 39.58
N SER A 708 12.66 0.40 38.95
CA SER A 708 11.42 0.79 39.62
C SER A 708 10.92 -0.30 40.58
N PRO A 709 10.32 0.09 41.74
CA PRO A 709 9.70 -0.88 42.64
C PRO A 709 8.50 -1.53 41.96
N THR A 710 8.56 -2.86 41.82
CA THR A 710 7.53 -3.69 41.21
C THR A 710 6.80 -4.47 42.28
N LEU A 711 5.47 -4.38 42.27
CA LEU A 711 4.60 -5.13 43.17
C LEU A 711 4.15 -6.41 42.45
N ILE A 712 4.71 -7.55 42.84
CA ILE A 712 4.41 -8.84 42.24
C ILE A 712 3.16 -9.43 42.90
N ARG A 713 2.27 -9.96 42.08
CA ARG A 713 1.06 -10.68 42.50
C ARG A 713 1.24 -12.17 42.28
N LEU A 714 1.03 -12.94 43.34
CA LEU A 714 0.78 -14.38 43.32
C LEU A 714 -0.64 -14.63 43.86
N SER A 715 -1.14 -15.87 43.73
CA SER A 715 -2.38 -16.34 44.35
C SER A 715 -2.39 -16.10 45.88
N GLY A 716 -2.95 -14.97 46.32
CA GLY A 716 -3.11 -14.62 47.74
C GLY A 716 -1.97 -13.82 48.37
N ASP A 717 -0.77 -13.82 47.77
CA ASP A 717 0.42 -13.15 48.30
C ASP A 717 0.92 -12.00 47.40
N ALA A 718 1.58 -11.02 48.01
CA ALA A 718 2.20 -9.90 47.32
C ALA A 718 3.66 -9.71 47.75
N LEU A 719 4.57 -9.62 46.78
CA LEU A 719 6.00 -9.43 46.99
C LEU A 719 6.47 -8.14 46.32
N THR A 720 7.61 -7.60 46.73
CA THR A 720 8.20 -6.39 46.16
C THR A 720 9.68 -6.59 45.84
N MET A 721 10.08 -6.27 44.61
CA MET A 721 11.49 -6.24 44.15
C MET A 721 11.62 -5.21 43.01
N THR A 722 12.79 -5.09 42.37
CA THR A 722 12.91 -4.24 41.17
C THR A 722 12.30 -4.93 39.95
N LEU A 723 11.92 -4.17 38.93
CA LEU A 723 11.42 -4.74 37.67
C LEU A 723 12.47 -5.65 37.02
N GLY A 724 13.74 -5.23 37.02
CA GLY A 724 14.85 -6.02 36.49
C GLY A 724 15.06 -7.34 37.23
N ASP A 725 14.95 -7.36 38.56
CA ASP A 725 15.02 -8.61 39.34
C ASP A 725 13.84 -9.55 39.02
N PHE A 726 12.62 -9.02 38.94
CA PHE A 726 11.42 -9.80 38.61
C PHE A 726 11.53 -10.46 37.23
N LEU A 727 11.93 -9.68 36.22
CA LEU A 727 12.11 -10.18 34.85
C LEU A 727 13.23 -11.22 34.78
N THR A 728 14.35 -10.99 35.48
CA THR A 728 15.44 -11.98 35.57
C THR A 728 14.93 -13.29 36.16
N GLN A 729 14.17 -13.23 37.25
CA GLN A 729 13.66 -14.43 37.92
C GLN A 729 12.62 -15.20 37.07
N GLN A 730 11.76 -14.51 36.32
CA GLN A 730 10.81 -15.14 35.39
C GLN A 730 11.52 -15.82 34.21
N GLN A 731 12.54 -15.17 33.64
CA GLN A 731 13.35 -15.72 32.55
C GLN A 731 14.18 -16.94 33.00
N GLU A 732 14.65 -16.95 34.25
CA GLU A 732 15.31 -18.12 34.87
C GLU A 732 14.34 -19.25 35.20
N ALA A 733 13.11 -18.93 35.62
CA ALA A 733 12.05 -19.91 35.94
C ALA A 733 11.46 -20.61 34.71
N GLY A 734 11.72 -20.11 33.50
CA GLY A 734 11.19 -20.68 32.26
C GLY A 734 9.74 -20.29 31.97
N LEU A 735 9.36 -19.05 32.30
CA LEU A 735 8.00 -18.54 32.18
C LEU A 735 7.94 -17.25 31.35
N ALA A 736 6.78 -17.00 30.73
CA ALA A 736 6.48 -15.71 30.13
C ALA A 736 6.39 -14.63 31.23
N SER A 737 6.90 -13.43 30.95
CA SER A 737 6.85 -12.32 31.90
C SER A 737 5.70 -11.38 31.57
N ILE A 738 4.77 -11.16 32.50
CA ILE A 738 3.68 -10.17 32.34
C ILE A 738 3.87 -9.03 33.34
N VAL A 739 3.86 -7.80 32.83
CA VAL A 739 4.09 -6.57 33.58
C VAL A 739 3.01 -5.56 33.22
N GLU A 740 2.30 -5.03 34.21
CA GLU A 740 1.44 -3.87 34.04
C GLU A 740 2.23 -2.58 34.27
N LEU A 741 2.20 -1.66 33.31
CA LEU A 741 2.72 -0.29 33.46
C LEU A 741 1.54 0.66 33.71
N ARG A 742 1.37 1.10 34.96
CA ARG A 742 0.28 1.96 35.40
C ARG A 742 0.54 3.43 35.13
N GLY A 743 -0.33 4.05 34.33
CA GLY A 743 -0.23 5.47 33.97
C GLY A 743 0.94 5.74 33.04
N PHE A 744 1.12 4.92 32.00
CA PHE A 744 2.27 5.01 31.07
C PHE A 744 2.43 6.40 30.45
N ASN A 745 1.32 7.10 30.20
CA ASN A 745 1.30 8.46 29.68
C ASN A 745 1.60 9.58 30.72
N ARG A 746 2.10 9.24 31.91
CA ARG A 746 2.62 10.23 32.90
C ARG A 746 4.05 10.66 32.62
N THR A 747 4.74 9.92 31.77
CA THR A 747 6.00 10.26 31.12
C THR A 747 5.76 10.36 29.62
N PRO A 748 6.60 11.09 28.86
CA PRO A 748 6.53 11.08 27.41
C PRO A 748 6.66 9.64 26.87
N PRO A 749 5.62 9.07 26.24
CA PRO A 749 5.65 7.70 25.72
C PRO A 749 6.84 7.41 24.81
N GLU A 750 7.31 8.44 24.11
CA GLU A 750 8.43 8.42 23.16
C GLU A 750 9.78 8.02 23.80
N THR A 751 9.93 8.18 25.11
CA THR A 751 11.18 7.81 25.82
C THR A 751 11.27 6.31 26.10
N LEU A 752 10.17 5.68 26.49
CA LEU A 752 10.16 4.28 26.95
C LEU A 752 9.66 3.30 25.88
N LEU A 753 8.73 3.70 25.02
CA LEU A 753 8.07 2.79 24.07
C LEU A 753 9.04 2.16 23.04
N PRO A 754 10.04 2.89 22.47
CA PRO A 754 11.07 2.28 21.63
C PRO A 754 11.92 1.24 22.37
N GLU A 755 12.39 1.56 23.59
CA GLU A 755 13.22 0.66 24.41
C GLU A 755 12.42 -0.59 24.85
N LEU A 756 11.11 -0.45 25.10
CA LEU A 756 10.22 -1.59 25.34
C LEU A 756 10.08 -2.49 24.09
N HIS A 757 10.05 -1.95 22.88
CA HIS A 757 9.99 -2.76 21.65
C HIS A 757 11.25 -3.60 21.41
N GLU A 758 12.42 -3.22 21.95
CA GLU A 758 13.63 -4.06 21.93
C GLU A 758 13.49 -5.33 22.78
N CYS A 759 12.58 -5.36 23.77
CA CYS A 759 12.27 -6.55 24.56
C CYS A 759 11.54 -7.67 23.79
N LEU A 760 11.30 -7.51 22.49
CA LEU A 760 10.53 -8.46 21.68
C LEU A 760 11.31 -9.77 21.44
N PHE A 761 10.69 -10.89 21.80
CA PHE A 761 11.24 -12.22 21.60
C PHE A 761 11.12 -12.67 20.12
N ARG A 762 12.14 -12.37 19.31
CA ARG A 762 12.21 -12.70 17.87
C ARG A 762 13.13 -13.89 17.58
N THR A 763 12.57 -15.10 17.50
CA THR A 763 13.26 -16.33 17.02
C THR A 763 14.47 -16.74 17.94
N PRO A 764 15.26 -17.81 17.67
CA PRO A 764 16.13 -18.42 18.69
C PRO A 764 17.48 -17.71 18.91
N TYR A 765 17.70 -16.53 18.34
CA TYR A 765 18.89 -15.73 18.63
C TYR A 765 18.68 -15.00 19.97
N PRO A 766 19.64 -15.06 20.91
CA PRO A 766 19.47 -14.45 22.23
C PRO A 766 19.51 -12.92 22.14
N THR A 767 18.35 -12.29 21.97
CA THR A 767 18.17 -10.88 22.29
C THR A 767 18.34 -10.65 23.78
N ALA A 768 18.85 -9.49 24.16
CA ALA A 768 19.08 -9.16 25.56
C ALA A 768 18.99 -7.66 25.80
N CYS A 769 18.36 -7.29 26.90
CA CYS A 769 18.30 -5.91 27.36
C CYS A 769 19.37 -5.70 28.43
N SER A 770 19.98 -4.52 28.47
CA SER A 770 20.93 -4.13 29.53
C SER A 770 20.46 -2.86 30.21
N TRP A 771 20.74 -2.75 31.51
CA TRP A 771 20.40 -1.56 32.31
C TRP A 771 21.43 -1.36 33.41
N THR A 772 21.58 -0.14 33.89
CA THR A 772 22.40 0.13 35.07
C THR A 772 21.56 -0.02 36.33
N ASP A 773 21.91 -0.98 37.19
CA ASP A 773 21.34 -1.16 38.53
C ASP A 773 21.57 0.10 39.40
N ARG A 774 20.77 0.31 40.45
CA ARG A 774 20.94 1.37 41.48
C ARG A 774 22.35 1.42 42.10
N ARG A 775 23.14 0.34 41.96
CA ARG A 775 24.56 0.24 42.36
C ARG A 775 25.57 0.68 41.27
N GLN A 776 25.10 1.28 40.17
CA GLN A 776 25.88 1.61 38.95
C GLN A 776 26.56 0.40 38.28
N ALA A 777 26.07 -0.81 38.55
CA ALA A 777 26.52 -2.02 37.88
C ALA A 777 25.67 -2.27 36.63
N LEU A 778 26.31 -2.51 35.48
CA LEU A 778 25.62 -2.95 34.28
C LEU A 778 25.07 -4.37 34.50
N ARG A 779 23.76 -4.52 34.37
CA ARG A 779 23.03 -5.79 34.37
C ARG A 779 22.61 -6.14 32.95
N HIS A 780 22.41 -7.43 32.70
CA HIS A 780 22.09 -7.97 31.37
C HIS A 780 21.03 -9.07 31.52
N LEU A 781 19.87 -8.87 30.91
CA LEU A 781 18.74 -9.81 30.89
C LEU A 781 18.72 -10.54 29.52
N PRO A 782 19.10 -11.82 29.44
CA PRO A 782 18.90 -12.61 28.23
C PRO A 782 17.41 -12.97 28.08
N ILE A 783 16.80 -12.60 26.97
CA ILE A 783 15.38 -12.87 26.69
C ILE A 783 15.27 -14.29 26.13
N ARG A 784 14.68 -15.19 26.92
CA ARG A 784 14.50 -16.62 26.58
C ARG A 784 13.03 -17.02 26.42
N HIS A 785 12.14 -16.23 27.02
CA HIS A 785 10.70 -16.41 27.09
C HIS A 785 10.02 -15.05 26.79
N PRO A 786 8.80 -15.03 26.24
CA PRO A 786 8.13 -13.79 25.86
C PRO A 786 7.90 -12.86 27.05
N MET A 787 8.02 -11.55 26.79
CA MET A 787 7.80 -10.47 27.74
C MET A 787 6.67 -9.58 27.23
N LEU A 788 5.67 -9.29 28.08
CA LEU A 788 4.48 -8.54 27.73
C LEU A 788 4.22 -7.42 28.74
N PHE A 789 4.34 -6.18 28.26
CA PHE A 789 4.08 -4.94 28.96
C PHE A 789 2.67 -4.43 28.59
N LEU A 790 1.77 -4.51 29.56
CA LEU A 790 0.37 -4.08 29.42
C LEU A 790 0.27 -2.64 29.94
N LEU A 791 0.15 -1.71 29.00
CA LEU A 791 0.17 -0.27 29.25
C LEU A 791 -1.24 0.20 29.60
N THR A 792 -1.39 0.89 30.74
CA THR A 792 -2.66 1.52 31.13
C THR A 792 -2.49 3.03 31.23
N PHE A 793 -3.51 3.76 30.78
CA PHE A 793 -3.46 5.21 30.63
C PHE A 793 -4.23 5.91 31.73
N THR A 794 -3.82 7.14 32.04
CA THR A 794 -4.53 8.03 32.97
C THR A 794 -4.95 9.30 32.26
N THR A 795 -6.05 9.92 32.69
CA THR A 795 -6.50 11.23 32.19
C THR A 795 -6.24 12.32 33.24
N GLY A 796 -5.82 13.51 32.80
CA GLY A 796 -5.54 14.63 33.70
C GLY A 796 -4.66 15.71 33.07
N LYS A 797 -4.27 16.71 33.88
CA LYS A 797 -3.41 17.83 33.43
C LYS A 797 -1.91 17.50 33.38
N SER A 798 -1.51 16.32 33.84
CA SER A 798 -0.11 15.89 33.98
C SER A 798 0.12 14.59 33.21
N THR A 799 -0.29 14.58 31.94
CA THR A 799 -0.18 13.45 31.03
C THR A 799 0.26 13.92 29.66
N PHE A 800 1.06 13.12 28.97
CA PHE A 800 1.61 13.37 27.65
C PHE A 800 0.83 12.59 26.58
N PRO A 801 0.50 13.20 25.42
CA PRO A 801 -0.05 12.47 24.29
C PRO A 801 1.03 11.59 23.63
N LEU A 802 0.63 10.54 22.91
CA LEU A 802 1.48 9.83 21.96
C LEU A 802 1.55 10.62 20.65
N GLN A 803 2.75 11.01 20.23
CA GLN A 803 2.95 11.65 18.93
C GLN A 803 3.16 10.63 17.79
N ALA A 804 2.87 11.05 16.56
CA ALA A 804 3.24 10.28 15.37
C ALA A 804 4.76 10.30 15.16
N PRO A 805 5.40 9.19 14.72
CA PRO A 805 4.79 7.97 14.20
C PRO A 805 4.43 6.91 15.26
N LEU A 806 4.94 7.02 16.49
CA LEU A 806 4.78 6.00 17.55
C LEU A 806 3.31 5.76 17.92
N ALA A 807 2.47 6.79 17.83
CA ALA A 807 1.02 6.67 17.94
C ALA A 807 0.43 5.52 17.09
N HIS A 808 0.94 5.29 15.88
CA HIS A 808 0.46 4.27 14.94
C HIS A 808 1.07 2.88 15.15
N GLN A 809 2.01 2.73 16.08
CA GLN A 809 2.72 1.46 16.35
C GLN A 809 2.20 0.72 17.59
N LEU A 810 1.40 1.40 18.44
CA LEU A 810 0.86 0.83 19.67
C LEU A 810 -0.57 0.27 19.47
N PRO A 811 -0.81 -1.05 19.50
CA PRO A 811 -2.16 -1.59 19.48
C PRO A 811 -2.90 -1.31 20.80
N LEU A 812 -4.18 -0.95 20.72
CA LEU A 812 -5.06 -0.68 21.85
C LEU A 812 -6.26 -1.64 21.90
N PHE A 813 -6.62 -2.12 23.10
CA PHE A 813 -7.80 -2.96 23.32
C PHE A 813 -8.64 -2.49 24.51
N LEU A 814 -9.98 -2.59 24.39
CA LEU A 814 -10.89 -2.52 25.53
C LEU A 814 -11.08 -3.87 26.21
N ALA A 815 -10.84 -3.91 27.52
CA ALA A 815 -11.28 -4.95 28.42
C ALA A 815 -12.61 -4.54 29.07
N GLU A 816 -13.69 -4.70 28.31
CA GLU A 816 -15.09 -4.50 28.72
C GLU A 816 -15.96 -5.62 28.13
N ASN A 817 -17.16 -5.84 28.70
CA ASN A 817 -18.16 -6.82 28.21
C ASN A 817 -18.96 -6.25 27.01
N ILE A 818 -18.30 -6.06 25.88
CA ILE A 818 -18.85 -5.45 24.64
C ILE A 818 -18.35 -6.12 23.35
N TRP A 819 -17.63 -7.24 23.44
CA TRP A 819 -17.10 -8.02 22.33
C TRP A 819 -18.10 -9.04 21.77
N SER A 820 -19.28 -9.17 22.39
CA SER A 820 -20.45 -9.99 22.01
C SER A 820 -20.32 -11.51 22.21
N ASP A 821 -19.10 -12.03 22.38
CA ASP A 821 -18.83 -13.44 22.67
C ASP A 821 -18.71 -13.73 24.19
N GLU A 822 -19.04 -12.77 25.05
CA GLU A 822 -19.02 -12.95 26.50
C GLU A 822 -20.03 -14.02 26.96
N ARG A 823 -19.56 -14.93 27.81
CA ARG A 823 -20.39 -15.98 28.44
C ARG A 823 -20.59 -15.67 29.92
N PRO A 824 -21.76 -16.00 30.50
CA PRO A 824 -21.99 -15.83 31.94
C PRO A 824 -20.99 -16.68 32.74
N PHE A 825 -20.28 -16.05 33.67
CA PHE A 825 -19.17 -16.67 34.39
C PHE A 825 -19.62 -17.86 35.26
N ALA A 826 -18.90 -18.98 35.16
CA ALA A 826 -19.17 -20.18 35.92
C ALA A 826 -18.51 -20.12 37.31
N GLN A 827 -19.29 -19.77 38.34
CA GLN A 827 -18.81 -19.78 39.74
C GLN A 827 -18.23 -21.16 40.12
N ASN A 828 -17.05 -21.13 40.76
CA ASN A 828 -16.29 -22.30 41.26
C ASN A 828 -15.63 -23.19 40.19
N THR A 829 -15.10 -22.61 39.11
CA THR A 829 -14.13 -23.31 38.24
C THR A 829 -12.70 -23.05 38.71
N ASP A 830 -12.11 -24.00 39.45
CA ASP A 830 -10.67 -23.99 39.76
C ASP A 830 -9.86 -24.19 38.47
N ILE A 831 -9.26 -23.12 37.95
CA ILE A 831 -8.35 -23.19 36.82
C ILE A 831 -6.93 -23.38 37.32
N THR A 832 -6.31 -24.48 36.89
CA THR A 832 -4.89 -24.73 37.08
C THR A 832 -4.06 -23.76 36.22
N PRO A 833 -3.09 -23.03 36.82
CA PRO A 833 -2.21 -22.14 36.06
C PRO A 833 -1.53 -22.85 34.91
N SER A 834 -1.32 -22.13 33.82
CA SER A 834 -0.71 -22.63 32.60
C SER A 834 0.55 -21.83 32.27
N ARG A 835 1.43 -22.45 31.47
CA ARG A 835 2.60 -21.81 30.87
C ARG A 835 2.67 -22.15 29.39
N ILE A 836 2.95 -21.16 28.56
CA ILE A 836 3.18 -21.37 27.13
C ILE A 836 4.62 -21.82 26.90
N THR A 837 4.84 -22.87 26.09
CA THR A 837 6.21 -23.25 25.75
C THR A 837 6.78 -22.34 24.65
N PRO A 838 8.11 -22.09 24.63
CA PRO A 838 8.74 -21.25 23.59
C PRO A 838 8.47 -21.74 22.17
N GLU A 839 8.40 -23.06 21.96
CA GLU A 839 8.11 -23.67 20.67
C GLU A 839 6.69 -23.34 20.20
N LEU A 840 5.69 -23.41 21.09
CA LEU A 840 4.32 -23.03 20.76
C LEU A 840 4.24 -21.53 20.46
N TRP A 841 4.93 -20.69 21.23
CA TRP A 841 5.01 -19.25 20.97
C TRP A 841 5.58 -18.93 19.59
N GLN A 842 6.67 -19.62 19.21
CA GLN A 842 7.28 -19.48 17.88
C GLN A 842 6.34 -19.90 16.74
N THR A 843 5.40 -20.82 16.95
CA THR A 843 4.38 -21.13 15.91
C THR A 843 3.32 -20.05 15.71
N MET A 844 3.17 -19.12 16.67
CA MET A 844 2.30 -17.94 16.54
C MET A 844 3.04 -16.74 15.96
N TYR A 845 4.37 -16.71 16.06
CA TYR A 845 5.21 -15.65 15.51
C TYR A 845 5.16 -15.67 13.98
N VAL A 846 4.48 -14.68 13.39
CA VAL A 846 4.53 -14.45 11.94
C VAL A 846 5.88 -13.85 11.61
N GLY A 847 6.80 -14.71 11.14
CA GLY A 847 8.07 -14.27 10.61
C GLY A 847 7.86 -13.42 9.37
N ASN A 848 8.02 -12.09 9.51
CA ASN A 848 8.20 -11.18 8.37
C ASN A 848 9.52 -11.53 7.65
N HIS A 849 9.50 -12.60 6.85
CA HIS A 849 10.54 -12.95 5.89
C HIS A 849 10.46 -12.04 4.66
N GLN A 850 10.54 -10.74 4.91
CA GLN A 850 10.82 -9.71 3.91
C GLN A 850 11.98 -8.85 4.43
N PRO A 851 13.07 -8.69 3.65
CA PRO A 851 14.28 -8.03 4.12
C PRO A 851 14.08 -6.51 4.25
N GLU A 852 13.93 -6.05 5.50
CA GLU A 852 14.25 -4.72 6.07
C GLU A 852 13.72 -3.43 5.43
N HIS A 853 13.09 -3.45 4.24
CA HIS A 853 12.75 -2.25 3.46
C HIS A 853 11.29 -2.23 2.94
N GLN A 854 10.38 -2.95 3.61
CA GLN A 854 8.93 -2.81 3.41
C GLN A 854 8.22 -2.66 4.75
N ALA A 855 7.66 -1.48 5.01
CA ALA A 855 6.82 -1.23 6.18
C ALA A 855 5.39 -1.70 5.90
N CYS A 856 5.21 -3.02 6.00
CA CYS A 856 3.92 -3.67 6.23
C CYS A 856 3.13 -2.87 7.27
N ALA A 857 1.83 -2.64 7.02
CA ALA A 857 1.02 -1.85 7.93
C ALA A 857 0.86 -2.62 9.26
N PRO A 858 1.01 -2.00 10.44
CA PRO A 858 1.02 -2.73 11.72
C PRO A 858 -0.19 -3.65 11.97
N TRP A 859 -1.34 -3.32 11.38
CA TRP A 859 -2.56 -4.13 11.45
C TRP A 859 -2.50 -5.41 10.58
N GLU A 860 -1.70 -5.48 9.52
CA GLU A 860 -1.58 -6.67 8.66
C GLU A 860 -0.83 -7.80 9.38
N ALA A 861 0.26 -7.46 10.07
CA ALA A 861 0.97 -8.38 10.95
C ALA A 861 0.04 -8.92 12.06
N LEU A 862 -0.79 -8.05 12.65
CA LEU A 862 -1.78 -8.44 13.65
C LEU A 862 -2.88 -9.32 13.06
N LYS A 863 -3.40 -9.01 11.87
CA LYS A 863 -4.34 -9.89 11.14
C LYS A 863 -3.74 -11.28 10.94
N ALA A 864 -2.48 -11.36 10.50
CA ALA A 864 -1.80 -12.64 10.26
C ALA A 864 -1.63 -13.50 11.53
N ALA A 865 -1.33 -12.89 12.69
CA ALA A 865 -1.30 -13.62 13.96
C ALA A 865 -2.72 -14.00 14.44
N LEU A 866 -3.70 -13.10 14.31
CA LEU A 866 -5.10 -13.33 14.68
C LEU A 866 -5.76 -14.43 13.85
N LEU A 867 -5.42 -14.58 12.56
CA LEU A 867 -5.86 -15.69 11.70
C LEU A 867 -5.51 -17.07 12.26
N SER A 868 -4.56 -17.15 13.19
CA SER A 868 -4.29 -18.39 13.90
C SER A 868 -5.34 -18.70 14.98
N LEU A 869 -5.99 -17.71 15.60
CA LEU A 869 -6.90 -17.91 16.73
C LEU A 869 -8.37 -17.57 16.44
N LEU A 870 -8.65 -16.70 15.45
CA LEU A 870 -9.99 -16.19 15.11
C LEU A 870 -10.32 -16.39 13.61
N PRO A 871 -11.61 -16.36 13.22
CA PRO A 871 -12.04 -16.29 11.81
C PRO A 871 -11.48 -15.07 11.08
N ASP A 872 -11.32 -15.15 9.75
CA ASP A 872 -10.69 -14.11 8.93
C ASP A 872 -11.36 -12.73 9.03
N GLU A 873 -12.70 -12.69 8.95
CA GLU A 873 -13.50 -11.47 9.04
C GLU A 873 -13.31 -10.77 10.40
N GLN A 874 -13.41 -11.53 11.49
CA GLN A 874 -13.21 -11.04 12.85
C GLN A 874 -11.75 -10.66 13.11
N ALA A 875 -10.78 -11.44 12.63
CA ALA A 875 -9.35 -11.13 12.71
C ALA A 875 -9.00 -9.82 11.99
N GLN A 876 -9.60 -9.57 10.82
CA GLN A 876 -9.43 -8.32 10.09
C GLN A 876 -10.08 -7.14 10.81
N ALA A 877 -11.31 -7.31 11.31
CA ALA A 877 -12.02 -6.28 12.06
C ALA A 877 -11.24 -5.86 13.32
N VAL A 878 -10.85 -6.84 14.15
CA VAL A 878 -10.10 -6.60 15.40
C VAL A 878 -8.71 -5.99 15.14
N ALA A 879 -8.00 -6.44 14.10
CA ALA A 879 -6.71 -5.85 13.74
C ALA A 879 -6.84 -4.37 13.33
N ARG A 880 -7.87 -4.03 12.55
CA ARG A 880 -8.16 -2.65 12.14
C ARG A 880 -8.62 -1.79 13.30
N LEU A 881 -9.40 -2.33 14.23
CA LEU A 881 -9.74 -1.65 15.48
C LEU A 881 -8.47 -1.33 16.29
N ALA A 882 -7.64 -2.32 16.62
CA ALA A 882 -6.49 -2.14 17.51
C ALA A 882 -5.54 -0.99 17.10
N TYR A 883 -5.37 -0.75 15.78
CA TYR A 883 -4.55 0.33 15.24
C TYR A 883 -5.31 1.55 14.70
N GLY A 884 -6.62 1.46 14.44
CA GLY A 884 -7.42 2.57 13.91
C GLY A 884 -8.10 3.42 14.98
N LEU A 885 -8.40 2.84 16.15
CA LEU A 885 -9.12 3.52 17.23
C LEU A 885 -8.43 4.80 17.68
N GLY A 886 -9.22 5.89 17.73
CA GLY A 886 -8.75 7.23 18.08
C GLY A 886 -7.81 7.87 17.06
N ARG A 887 -7.64 7.30 15.86
CA ARG A 887 -6.65 7.72 14.86
C ARG A 887 -7.19 7.88 13.43
N SER A 888 -8.14 7.05 13.03
CA SER A 888 -8.90 7.21 11.79
C SER A 888 -10.26 7.86 12.08
N THR A 889 -10.96 8.36 11.06
CA THR A 889 -12.28 8.96 11.29
C THR A 889 -13.27 7.91 11.80
N THR A 890 -14.11 8.31 12.76
CA THR A 890 -15.14 7.45 13.36
C THR A 890 -16.02 6.77 12.30
N GLN A 891 -16.31 7.47 11.20
CA GLN A 891 -17.19 7.01 10.14
C GLN A 891 -16.52 5.97 9.23
N ASP A 892 -15.22 6.11 8.94
CA ASP A 892 -14.45 5.10 8.19
C ASP A 892 -14.29 3.80 8.99
N ILE A 893 -14.05 3.91 10.30
CA ILE A 893 -13.96 2.74 11.20
C ILE A 893 -15.32 2.06 11.29
N ALA A 894 -16.39 2.78 11.61
CA ALA A 894 -17.72 2.20 11.77
C ALA A 894 -18.18 1.48 10.49
N THR A 895 -18.13 2.14 9.32
CA THR A 895 -18.54 1.53 8.04
C THR A 895 -17.70 0.31 7.66
N THR A 896 -16.39 0.31 7.97
CA THR A 896 -15.52 -0.85 7.74
C THR A 896 -15.86 -2.02 8.67
N ILE A 897 -16.18 -1.76 9.94
CA ILE A 897 -16.42 -2.79 10.96
C ILE A 897 -17.85 -3.33 10.86
N ASP A 898 -18.86 -2.50 10.59
CA ASP A 898 -20.23 -2.94 10.33
C ASP A 898 -20.32 -3.93 9.16
N ALA A 899 -19.43 -3.78 8.17
CA ALA A 899 -19.36 -4.67 7.01
C ALA A 899 -18.58 -5.98 7.25
N LEU A 900 -17.66 -6.01 8.23
CA LEU A 900 -16.77 -7.16 8.49
C LEU A 900 -17.16 -7.97 9.74
N ALA A 901 -17.61 -7.30 10.80
CA ALA A 901 -17.96 -7.91 12.07
C ALA A 901 -18.97 -7.00 12.81
N PRO A 902 -20.25 -6.98 12.38
CA PRO A 902 -21.28 -6.11 12.96
C PRO A 902 -21.52 -6.36 14.46
N GLU A 903 -21.12 -7.53 14.95
CA GLU A 903 -21.18 -7.90 16.37
C GLU A 903 -20.27 -7.02 17.25
N LEU A 904 -19.23 -6.40 16.67
CA LEU A 904 -18.35 -5.42 17.32
C LEU A 904 -18.87 -3.98 17.29
N GLY A 905 -20.09 -3.73 16.81
CA GLY A 905 -20.73 -2.40 16.85
C GLY A 905 -20.73 -1.73 18.24
N PRO A 906 -21.05 -2.44 19.35
CA PRO A 906 -20.99 -1.88 20.71
C PRO A 906 -19.58 -1.45 21.12
N TYR A 907 -18.55 -2.19 20.68
CA TYR A 907 -17.15 -1.85 20.90
C TYR A 907 -16.78 -0.53 20.22
N VAL A 908 -17.21 -0.33 18.96
CA VAL A 908 -17.02 0.94 18.24
C VAL A 908 -17.75 2.09 18.95
N GLN A 909 -18.96 1.84 19.48
CA GLN A 909 -19.75 2.86 20.17
C GLN A 909 -19.09 3.34 21.48
N GLU A 910 -18.56 2.44 22.31
CA GLU A 910 -17.84 2.81 23.55
C GLU A 910 -16.57 3.62 23.28
N MET A 911 -15.82 3.27 22.23
CA MET A 911 -14.61 4.02 21.84
C MET A 911 -14.87 5.39 21.21
N THR A 912 -16.11 5.67 20.79
CA THR A 912 -16.46 6.91 20.06
C THR A 912 -17.34 7.85 20.86
N THR A 913 -18.14 7.32 21.81
CA THR A 913 -19.09 8.09 22.62
C THR A 913 -19.09 7.74 24.11
N GLY A 914 -18.36 6.69 24.51
CA GLY A 914 -18.32 6.18 25.87
C GLY A 914 -17.27 6.84 26.78
N GLU A 915 -17.08 6.25 27.97
CA GLU A 915 -16.07 6.72 28.93
C GLU A 915 -14.65 6.61 28.35
N SER A 916 -14.42 5.55 27.57
CA SER A 916 -13.13 5.23 26.95
C SER A 916 -12.72 6.21 25.83
N ALA A 917 -13.69 6.81 25.14
CA ALA A 917 -13.44 7.80 24.09
C ALA A 917 -12.64 9.02 24.61
N SER A 918 -12.97 9.48 25.82
CA SER A 918 -12.27 10.61 26.46
C SER A 918 -10.77 10.33 26.69
N VAL A 919 -10.41 9.08 26.95
CA VAL A 919 -9.01 8.66 27.14
C VAL A 919 -8.26 8.67 25.81
N LEU A 920 -8.89 8.21 24.71
CA LEU A 920 -8.31 8.24 23.37
C LEU A 920 -8.03 9.68 22.90
N GLU A 921 -8.99 10.58 23.09
CA GLU A 921 -8.87 12.01 22.73
C GLU A 921 -7.65 12.65 23.42
N HIS A 922 -7.49 12.42 24.73
CA HIS A 922 -6.32 12.89 25.49
C HIS A 922 -5.01 12.19 25.10
N LEU A 923 -5.08 10.93 24.65
CA LEU A 923 -3.92 10.13 24.31
C LEU A 923 -3.35 10.47 22.92
N PHE A 924 -4.19 10.81 21.94
CA PHE A 924 -3.73 11.06 20.57
C PHE A 924 -3.73 12.53 20.13
N GLN A 925 -4.59 13.40 20.69
CA GLN A 925 -4.65 14.84 20.35
C GLN A 925 -4.62 15.13 18.84
N LEU A 926 -5.44 14.40 18.07
CA LEU A 926 -5.55 14.51 16.61
C LEU A 926 -6.62 15.53 16.16
#